data_AF-A0A397G4P5-F1
#
_entry.id   AF-A0A397G4P5-F1
#
_cell.length_a   1.000
_cell.length_b   1.000
_cell.length_c   1.000
_cell.angle_alpha   90.00
_cell.angle_beta   90.00
_cell.angle_gamma   90.00
#
_symmetry.space_group_name_H-M   'P 1'
#
loop_
_entity.id
_entity.type
_entity.pdbx_description
1 polymer ?
#
loop_
_entity_poly.entity_id
_entity_poly.type
_entity_poly.pdbx_seq_one_letter_code
_entity_poly.pdbx_strand_id
1 'polypeptide(L)'
;MVTFSRLLFFLPALGALAVPSDPTTQPDVAASKSFDFLQRMGEIIFNATANADLQRRDTTFSTSKDGVNAAGYYYSLYNDNHAGAGYTEDPNSGHFKLGWSLPSRSEFLGGKGFRGGSTRSLTWDGYFSAEGDYTLAVYGWTTNPVTEWYIVESHGTGTPGNGHILGQVHANDGVYDVYMLPYRNVPEIYGTTNFNQLWSVRRSHRTTGTVDVTAHFNRWKQLGLQPGSPVFQMVTAEGFQGNDLSDRSARKRIRARHTKSRKGCSTCKGRRVKCDEIKPTCGACALRGELCDWPAETGSQRHDTPDQLQADGSRTSRAISKSAQDRSQRSSAAAAARLDSGSPRPLHFDLRHAAGGSPTHPLNMVDLQLHSHFMLHTCKHMSLNPRRQRIWETVLPQFAMRNEALMHLLLALAGLDFYASDRTAPPDRTSDHDLDAAYLEIIIEHHQCGLKAFREDLGNLPRANRHHVFAGSMLLVAFALASLRIRNLTDTPQLAQPRLDWIYLIQGLCSVVKQNWPELRTGPLRDMTQFDYANDDWRMYPREALRCVDVARIRLCSPRLVAFCHGTYDALAQLVAYHESLGSRSHPEAPRSPILAEQKAALEILEQMYMRTLYVVRFSDEGRQTPLDVQADLEDAALMSWPEFLPAGFLATLDGGGGCSALSYVILAYFHLLFSLLEGFWFIKGGFDGEIVKIQSLVDSSAETGLVALMQWPVSVIAVQSDS
;
A
#
# COMPACT_ATOMS: atom_id res chain seq x y z
N MET A 1 -13.21 19.22 29.06
CA MET A 1 -14.43 18.53 28.59
C MET A 1 -14.58 18.75 27.08
N VAL A 2 -15.42 17.95 26.42
CA VAL A 2 -16.09 18.12 25.09
C VAL A 2 -15.86 19.49 24.42
N THR A 3 -15.40 19.64 23.16
CA THR A 3 -15.94 19.12 21.88
C THR A 3 -14.84 18.68 20.89
N PHE A 4 -14.97 17.61 20.08
CA PHE A 4 -15.94 17.42 18.99
C PHE A 4 -15.95 18.53 17.90
N SER A 5 -14.79 19.02 17.43
CA SER A 5 -14.75 20.00 16.31
C SER A 5 -13.49 20.02 15.42
N ARG A 6 -12.62 18.99 15.41
CA ARG A 6 -11.47 18.85 14.49
C ARG A 6 -11.50 17.51 13.75
N LEU A 7 -12.51 17.33 12.90
CA LEU A 7 -12.72 16.10 12.10
C LEU A 7 -13.27 16.39 10.68
N LEU A 8 -13.12 17.63 10.21
CA LEU A 8 -13.56 18.11 8.90
C LEU A 8 -12.45 18.97 8.28
N PHE A 9 -12.36 18.90 6.94
CA PHE A 9 -11.41 19.52 5.99
C PHE A 9 -10.34 18.59 5.41
N PHE A 10 -10.62 18.02 4.22
CA PHE A 10 -9.68 17.78 3.11
C PHE A 10 -10.43 17.20 1.87
N LEU A 11 -10.46 17.96 0.76
CA LEU A 11 -11.01 17.74 -0.62
C LEU A 11 -11.86 18.96 -1.06
N PRO A 12 -11.82 19.42 -2.33
CA PRO A 12 -12.20 18.61 -3.51
C PRO A 12 -11.53 18.89 -4.91
N ALA A 13 -11.68 17.92 -5.83
CA ALA A 13 -11.91 18.04 -7.31
C ALA A 13 -10.88 18.74 -8.27
N LEU A 14 -10.78 18.48 -9.59
CA LEU A 14 -10.99 17.31 -10.50
C LEU A 14 -10.65 17.70 -11.98
N GLY A 15 -10.13 16.80 -12.83
CA GLY A 15 -10.10 16.93 -14.33
C GLY A 15 -8.79 16.52 -15.04
N ALA A 16 -8.83 15.99 -16.29
CA ALA A 16 -7.66 15.36 -16.96
C ALA A 16 -7.61 15.48 -18.52
N LEU A 17 -6.44 15.10 -19.11
CA LEU A 17 -6.08 14.90 -20.56
C LEU A 17 -5.05 13.72 -20.64
N ALA A 18 -4.18 13.41 -21.64
CA ALA A 18 -3.73 13.94 -22.96
C ALA A 18 -2.93 12.85 -23.75
N VAL A 19 -2.42 13.14 -24.98
CA VAL A 19 -1.27 12.44 -25.67
C VAL A 19 -1.59 10.96 -26.07
N PRO A 20 -0.79 10.09 -26.79
CA PRO A 20 0.50 10.15 -27.54
C PRO A 20 0.34 10.28 -29.09
N SER A 21 1.29 10.10 -30.03
CA SER A 21 2.67 9.49 -30.13
C SER A 21 3.57 10.32 -31.09
N ASP A 22 4.90 10.15 -31.32
CA ASP A 22 5.89 9.04 -31.17
C ASP A 22 5.78 7.92 -32.27
N PRO A 23 6.81 7.10 -32.66
CA PRO A 23 8.15 6.86 -32.05
C PRO A 23 9.39 6.66 -33.01
N THR A 24 10.54 6.22 -32.46
CA THR A 24 11.72 5.51 -33.07
C THR A 24 12.78 6.30 -33.89
N THR A 25 14.12 5.99 -33.90
CA THR A 25 14.89 4.76 -33.47
C THR A 25 16.38 5.02 -33.02
N GLN A 26 17.02 3.95 -32.50
CA GLN A 26 18.37 3.63 -31.92
C GLN A 26 19.65 3.68 -32.82
N PRO A 27 20.90 3.22 -32.44
CA PRO A 27 21.51 2.75 -31.14
C PRO A 27 23.01 3.16 -30.83
N ASP A 28 23.61 2.52 -29.80
CA ASP A 28 25.05 2.32 -29.46
C ASP A 28 25.84 3.50 -28.82
N VAL A 29 27.03 3.37 -28.17
CA VAL A 29 28.14 2.36 -28.15
C VAL A 29 28.72 2.14 -26.71
N ALA A 30 29.55 1.10 -26.47
CA ALA A 30 29.99 0.61 -25.14
C ALA A 30 31.32 1.13 -24.54
N ALA A 31 31.40 1.20 -23.20
CA ALA A 31 32.63 1.41 -22.38
C ALA A 31 32.53 0.72 -20.99
N SER A 32 32.32 -0.59 -20.97
CA SER A 32 31.23 -1.15 -20.14
C SER A 32 31.60 -2.26 -19.13
N LYS A 33 32.28 -1.95 -18.01
CA LYS A 33 32.49 -2.93 -16.89
C LYS A 33 32.42 -2.39 -15.46
N SER A 34 33.22 -1.40 -15.07
CA SER A 34 33.21 -0.86 -13.69
C SER A 34 32.07 0.14 -13.47
N PHE A 35 31.89 1.06 -14.41
CA PHE A 35 30.71 1.94 -14.46
C PHE A 35 29.42 1.11 -14.64
N ASP A 36 29.42 0.15 -15.57
CA ASP A 36 28.34 -0.84 -15.72
C ASP A 36 27.94 -1.51 -14.42
N PHE A 37 28.89 -1.95 -13.58
CA PHE A 37 28.52 -2.61 -12.32
C PHE A 37 27.75 -1.65 -11.40
N LEU A 38 28.27 -0.43 -11.18
CA LEU A 38 27.61 0.54 -10.30
C LEU A 38 26.29 1.07 -10.88
N GLN A 39 26.24 1.33 -12.19
CA GLN A 39 25.01 1.72 -12.89
C GLN A 39 23.97 0.59 -12.80
N ARG A 40 24.36 -0.65 -13.11
CA ARG A 40 23.48 -1.82 -13.08
C ARG A 40 23.04 -2.17 -11.66
N MET A 41 23.86 -1.92 -10.63
CA MET A 41 23.44 -2.03 -9.22
C MET A 41 22.46 -0.91 -8.86
N GLY A 42 22.69 0.32 -9.31
CA GLY A 42 21.72 1.41 -9.22
C GLY A 42 20.40 1.08 -9.91
N GLU A 43 20.44 0.43 -11.07
CA GLU A 43 19.29 -0.10 -11.80
C GLU A 43 18.66 -1.29 -11.08
N ILE A 44 19.41 -2.19 -10.41
CA ILE A 44 18.85 -3.33 -9.67
C ILE A 44 18.18 -2.90 -8.36
N ILE A 45 18.79 -1.98 -7.58
CA ILE A 45 18.20 -1.41 -6.36
C ILE A 45 16.82 -0.81 -6.65
N PHE A 46 16.69 -0.12 -7.79
CA PHE A 46 15.43 0.51 -8.17
C PHE A 46 14.54 -0.35 -9.07
N ASN A 47 15.05 -1.33 -9.81
CA ASN A 47 14.20 -2.32 -10.47
C ASN A 47 13.54 -3.25 -9.43
N ALA A 48 14.09 -3.41 -8.23
CA ALA A 48 13.36 -4.02 -7.10
C ALA A 48 12.10 -3.22 -6.71
N THR A 49 12.15 -1.88 -6.80
CA THR A 49 11.02 -1.00 -6.52
C THR A 49 10.14 -0.69 -7.75
N ALA A 50 10.69 -0.75 -8.97
CA ALA A 50 10.07 -0.31 -10.24
C ALA A 50 9.75 -1.41 -11.27
N ASN A 51 10.32 -2.63 -11.18
CA ASN A 51 9.72 -3.83 -11.79
C ASN A 51 8.51 -4.33 -10.98
N ALA A 52 8.15 -3.65 -9.90
CA ALA A 52 6.75 -3.39 -9.67
C ALA A 52 6.41 -2.02 -10.24
N ASP A 53 5.52 -1.99 -11.23
CA ASP A 53 4.67 -0.83 -11.47
C ASP A 53 4.08 -0.36 -10.13
N LEU A 54 4.66 0.68 -9.52
CA LEU A 54 4.07 1.40 -8.39
C LEU A 54 2.96 2.35 -8.88
N GLN A 55 2.21 1.89 -9.87
CA GLN A 55 0.93 2.46 -10.27
C GLN A 55 0.05 2.60 -9.02
N ARG A 56 -0.57 3.78 -8.92
CA ARG A 56 -1.54 4.17 -7.89
C ARG A 56 -2.40 2.98 -7.48
N ARG A 57 -2.36 2.59 -6.20
CA ARG A 57 -2.97 1.34 -5.70
C ARG A 57 -4.45 1.27 -6.04
N ASP A 58 -4.75 0.53 -7.09
CA ASP A 58 -6.01 0.63 -7.81
C ASP A 58 -7.14 -0.09 -7.06
N THR A 59 -8.33 0.51 -7.01
CA THR A 59 -9.24 0.29 -5.85
C THR A 59 -10.00 -1.03 -5.98
N THR A 60 -9.41 -2.10 -5.46
CA THR A 60 -9.95 -3.46 -5.62
C THR A 60 -10.98 -3.79 -4.54
N PHE A 61 -12.22 -4.06 -4.94
CA PHE A 61 -13.31 -4.52 -4.07
C PHE A 61 -13.80 -5.93 -4.46
N SER A 62 -14.09 -6.74 -3.45
CA SER A 62 -14.46 -8.16 -3.56
C SER A 62 -15.86 -8.47 -3.00
N THR A 63 -16.74 -7.47 -3.00
CA THR A 63 -18.14 -7.57 -2.56
C THR A 63 -19.04 -6.83 -3.55
N SER A 64 -20.31 -7.25 -3.64
CA SER A 64 -21.27 -6.67 -4.60
C SER A 64 -21.42 -5.16 -4.42
N LYS A 65 -21.16 -4.40 -5.49
CA LYS A 65 -21.13 -2.93 -5.51
C LYS A 65 -21.29 -2.43 -6.95
N ASP A 66 -22.20 -1.47 -7.16
CA ASP A 66 -22.26 -0.66 -8.38
C ASP A 66 -21.95 0.82 -8.11
N GLY A 67 -21.74 1.59 -9.17
CA GLY A 67 -21.46 3.02 -9.07
C GLY A 67 -21.21 3.68 -10.41
N VAL A 68 -21.07 5.00 -10.41
CA VAL A 68 -20.54 5.77 -11.54
C VAL A 68 -19.26 6.45 -11.05
N ASN A 69 -18.20 6.37 -11.83
CA ASN A 69 -16.90 6.95 -11.47
C ASN A 69 -16.77 8.42 -11.88
N ALA A 70 -15.64 9.06 -11.57
CA ALA A 70 -15.44 10.49 -11.85
C ALA A 70 -15.35 10.81 -13.35
N ALA A 71 -14.98 9.83 -14.18
CA ALA A 71 -15.02 9.91 -15.64
C ALA A 71 -16.40 9.57 -16.25
N GLY A 72 -17.44 9.37 -15.43
CA GLY A 72 -18.81 9.11 -15.90
C GLY A 72 -19.08 7.67 -16.34
N TYR A 73 -18.13 6.75 -16.19
CA TYR A 73 -18.33 5.34 -16.48
C TYR A 73 -19.11 4.66 -15.36
N TYR A 74 -20.14 3.89 -15.73
CA TYR A 74 -20.83 2.97 -14.84
C TYR A 74 -19.97 1.73 -14.62
N TYR A 75 -19.79 1.32 -13.37
CA TYR A 75 -19.21 0.03 -13.01
C TYR A 75 -20.19 -0.76 -12.16
N SER A 76 -20.08 -2.09 -12.24
CA SER A 76 -20.79 -2.99 -11.34
C SER A 76 -20.01 -4.28 -11.15
N LEU A 77 -19.92 -4.73 -9.90
CA LEU A 77 -19.62 -6.11 -9.53
C LEU A 77 -20.83 -6.67 -8.80
N TYR A 78 -21.36 -7.79 -9.27
CA TYR A 78 -22.17 -8.73 -8.50
C TYR A 78 -21.27 -9.90 -8.11
N ASN A 79 -21.06 -10.08 -6.81
CA ASN A 79 -20.24 -11.15 -6.21
C ASN A 79 -20.91 -11.60 -4.90
N ASP A 80 -22.13 -12.12 -5.02
CA ASP A 80 -22.88 -12.65 -3.88
C ASP A 80 -22.23 -13.95 -3.36
N ASN A 81 -22.28 -14.18 -2.06
CA ASN A 81 -21.67 -15.33 -1.37
C ASN A 81 -20.12 -15.42 -1.46
N HIS A 82 -19.41 -14.37 -1.90
CA HIS A 82 -17.95 -14.31 -2.00
C HIS A 82 -17.32 -15.37 -2.95
N ALA A 83 -17.69 -15.34 -4.23
CA ALA A 83 -17.15 -16.16 -5.33
C ALA A 83 -15.67 -15.91 -5.68
N GLY A 84 -14.86 -15.34 -4.78
CA GLY A 84 -13.43 -15.09 -4.99
C GLY A 84 -13.09 -14.03 -6.05
N ALA A 85 -14.06 -13.34 -6.64
CA ALA A 85 -13.82 -12.25 -7.59
C ALA A 85 -13.39 -10.94 -6.90
N GLY A 86 -12.33 -10.32 -7.41
CA GLY A 86 -11.91 -8.95 -7.11
C GLY A 86 -12.07 -8.07 -8.35
N TYR A 87 -12.81 -6.98 -8.19
CA TYR A 87 -12.98 -5.94 -9.21
C TYR A 87 -12.15 -4.71 -8.82
N THR A 88 -11.26 -4.31 -9.71
CA THR A 88 -10.37 -3.14 -9.56
C THR A 88 -10.87 -2.02 -10.48
N GLU A 89 -11.05 -0.82 -9.93
CA GLU A 89 -11.71 0.31 -10.60
C GLU A 89 -10.81 1.54 -10.65
N ASP A 90 -10.36 1.94 -11.85
CA ASP A 90 -9.75 3.25 -12.07
C ASP A 90 -10.85 4.33 -12.07
N PRO A 91 -10.90 5.20 -11.05
CA PRO A 91 -11.97 6.16 -10.88
C PRO A 91 -12.00 7.26 -11.96
N ASN A 92 -10.94 7.41 -12.75
CA ASN A 92 -10.72 8.54 -13.67
C ASN A 92 -10.73 8.13 -15.15
N SER A 93 -10.99 6.86 -15.49
CA SER A 93 -11.00 6.40 -16.88
C SER A 93 -12.06 5.31 -17.14
N GLY A 94 -12.05 4.75 -18.35
CA GLY A 94 -12.81 3.54 -18.70
C GLY A 94 -12.16 2.23 -18.24
N HIS A 95 -10.91 2.25 -17.75
CA HIS A 95 -10.17 1.04 -17.38
C HIS A 95 -10.73 0.36 -16.12
N PHE A 96 -10.65 -0.96 -16.10
CA PHE A 96 -10.94 -1.81 -14.95
C PHE A 96 -10.12 -3.09 -15.07
N LYS A 97 -9.92 -3.77 -13.95
CA LYS A 97 -9.31 -5.11 -13.94
C LYS A 97 -10.19 -6.05 -13.13
N LEU A 98 -10.37 -7.26 -13.62
CA LEU A 98 -11.09 -8.34 -12.96
C LEU A 98 -10.16 -9.53 -12.82
N GLY A 99 -10.16 -10.13 -11.63
CA GLY A 99 -9.47 -11.39 -11.36
C GLY A 99 -10.31 -12.20 -10.37
N TRP A 100 -10.39 -13.51 -10.58
CA TRP A 100 -11.26 -14.38 -9.79
C TRP A 100 -10.65 -15.76 -9.59
N SER A 101 -11.06 -16.42 -8.51
CA SER A 101 -10.79 -17.84 -8.26
C SER A 101 -12.02 -18.42 -7.59
N LEU A 102 -12.79 -19.22 -8.33
CA LEU A 102 -14.14 -19.60 -7.93
C LEU A 102 -14.09 -20.79 -6.95
N PRO A 103 -14.76 -20.71 -5.79
CA PRO A 103 -15.12 -21.90 -5.04
C PRO A 103 -16.30 -22.63 -5.70
N SER A 104 -16.42 -23.94 -5.46
CA SER A 104 -17.51 -24.76 -6.00
C SER A 104 -18.90 -24.23 -5.61
N ARG A 105 -19.80 -24.11 -6.59
CA ARG A 105 -21.14 -23.50 -6.51
C ARG A 105 -21.08 -21.99 -6.20
N SER A 106 -20.36 -21.25 -7.02
CA SER A 106 -20.33 -19.78 -6.98
C SER A 106 -20.42 -19.16 -8.37
N GLU A 107 -20.84 -17.89 -8.41
CA GLU A 107 -21.04 -17.09 -9.61
C GLU A 107 -20.63 -15.63 -9.31
N PHE A 108 -20.06 -14.94 -10.30
CA PHE A 108 -19.91 -13.48 -10.27
C PHE A 108 -20.14 -12.90 -11.67
N LEU A 109 -20.52 -11.63 -11.72
CA LEU A 109 -20.56 -10.83 -12.95
C LEU A 109 -19.99 -9.45 -12.64
N GLY A 110 -18.97 -9.01 -13.39
CA GLY A 110 -18.35 -7.71 -13.20
C GLY A 110 -18.06 -7.00 -14.52
N GLY A 111 -18.19 -5.68 -14.58
CA GLY A 111 -17.90 -4.90 -15.79
C GLY A 111 -18.00 -3.39 -15.67
N LYS A 112 -17.65 -2.71 -16.77
CA LYS A 112 -17.62 -1.23 -16.90
C LYS A 112 -18.21 -0.76 -18.24
N GLY A 113 -18.87 0.40 -18.22
CA GLY A 113 -19.58 0.96 -19.37
C GLY A 113 -20.40 2.19 -19.00
N PHE A 114 -21.69 2.22 -19.36
CA PHE A 114 -22.54 3.42 -19.26
C PHE A 114 -23.92 3.13 -18.68
N ARG A 115 -24.39 4.02 -17.78
CA ARG A 115 -25.74 3.99 -17.20
C ARG A 115 -26.68 4.91 -17.99
N GLY A 116 -27.87 4.40 -18.33
CA GLY A 116 -28.94 5.12 -19.02
C GLY A 116 -28.69 5.43 -20.50
N GLY A 117 -29.73 6.00 -21.13
CA GLY A 117 -29.71 6.48 -22.51
C GLY A 117 -30.08 5.44 -23.57
N SER A 118 -29.78 5.75 -24.83
CA SER A 118 -29.96 4.85 -25.97
C SER A 118 -28.89 3.76 -26.01
N THR A 119 -29.06 2.79 -26.91
CA THR A 119 -27.97 1.93 -27.37
C THR A 119 -26.83 2.77 -27.95
N ARG A 120 -25.61 2.24 -27.90
CA ARG A 120 -24.39 2.82 -28.50
C ARG A 120 -23.42 1.70 -28.89
N SER A 121 -22.39 2.04 -29.65
CA SER A 121 -21.23 1.15 -29.80
C SER A 121 -20.37 1.18 -28.53
N LEU A 122 -19.91 0.01 -28.07
CA LEU A 122 -18.89 -0.11 -27.03
C LEU A 122 -17.62 -0.68 -27.67
N THR A 123 -16.49 -0.05 -27.39
CA THR A 123 -15.15 -0.46 -27.84
C THR A 123 -14.29 -0.70 -26.61
N TRP A 124 -13.52 -1.79 -26.60
CA TRP A 124 -12.56 -2.10 -25.54
C TRP A 124 -11.35 -2.84 -26.12
N ASP A 125 -10.22 -2.68 -25.45
CA ASP A 125 -8.97 -3.36 -25.74
C ASP A 125 -8.26 -3.74 -24.42
N GLY A 126 -7.30 -4.66 -24.50
CA GLY A 126 -6.53 -5.14 -23.36
C GLY A 126 -6.42 -6.67 -23.25
N TYR A 127 -5.79 -7.12 -22.18
CA TYR A 127 -5.53 -8.55 -21.94
C TYR A 127 -6.70 -9.24 -21.23
N PHE A 128 -7.18 -10.35 -21.81
CA PHE A 128 -8.15 -11.26 -21.19
C PHE A 128 -7.64 -12.70 -21.31
N SER A 129 -7.66 -13.44 -20.20
CA SER A 129 -7.40 -14.88 -20.15
C SER A 129 -8.21 -15.49 -19.01
N ALA A 130 -8.83 -16.64 -19.25
CA ALA A 130 -9.69 -17.34 -18.29
C ALA A 130 -9.76 -18.84 -18.62
N GLU A 131 -9.86 -19.67 -17.59
CA GLU A 131 -10.07 -21.12 -17.69
C GLU A 131 -11.43 -21.53 -17.11
N GLY A 132 -11.96 -22.68 -17.57
CA GLY A 132 -13.25 -23.19 -17.14
C GLY A 132 -14.44 -22.46 -17.77
N ASP A 133 -15.47 -22.19 -16.97
CA ASP A 133 -16.75 -21.64 -17.42
C ASP A 133 -16.87 -20.14 -17.14
N TYR A 134 -16.95 -19.36 -18.22
CA TYR A 134 -17.03 -17.90 -18.19
C TYR A 134 -17.81 -17.36 -19.40
N THR A 135 -18.25 -16.10 -19.34
CA THR A 135 -18.67 -15.31 -20.51
C THR A 135 -17.95 -13.96 -20.54
N LEU A 136 -17.54 -13.53 -21.74
CA LEU A 136 -17.05 -12.18 -22.02
C LEU A 136 -18.03 -11.54 -23.01
N ALA A 137 -18.71 -10.48 -22.57
CA ALA A 137 -19.88 -9.96 -23.27
C ALA A 137 -20.04 -8.44 -23.12
N VAL A 138 -20.84 -7.83 -23.99
CA VAL A 138 -21.57 -6.61 -23.65
C VAL A 138 -22.91 -7.02 -23.04
N TYR A 139 -23.16 -6.58 -21.81
CA TYR A 139 -24.31 -6.97 -20.99
C TYR A 139 -25.11 -5.75 -20.52
N GLY A 140 -26.40 -5.97 -20.26
CA GLY A 140 -27.21 -4.99 -19.57
C GLY A 140 -28.61 -5.44 -19.21
N TRP A 141 -29.34 -4.51 -18.60
CA TRP A 141 -30.77 -4.63 -18.34
C TRP A 141 -31.54 -3.55 -19.08
N THR A 142 -32.81 -3.80 -19.31
CA THR A 142 -33.78 -2.86 -19.88
C THR A 142 -35.04 -2.81 -19.03
N THR A 143 -35.88 -1.81 -19.28
CA THR A 143 -37.25 -1.69 -18.77
C THR A 143 -38.22 -1.46 -19.92
N ASN A 144 -39.51 -1.76 -19.70
CA ASN A 144 -40.59 -1.61 -20.67
C ASN A 144 -40.34 -2.35 -22.03
N PRO A 145 -40.32 -3.71 -22.05
CA PRO A 145 -40.43 -4.63 -20.91
C PRO A 145 -39.10 -4.80 -20.17
N VAL A 146 -39.15 -5.34 -18.95
CA VAL A 146 -37.93 -5.76 -18.24
C VAL A 146 -37.31 -6.94 -18.98
N THR A 147 -36.09 -6.76 -19.46
CA THR A 147 -35.33 -7.76 -20.23
C THR A 147 -33.86 -7.67 -19.84
N GLU A 148 -33.27 -8.80 -19.50
CA GLU A 148 -31.82 -8.95 -19.32
C GLU A 148 -31.21 -9.37 -20.66
N TRP A 149 -30.02 -8.90 -21.00
CA TRP A 149 -29.47 -9.16 -22.34
C TRP A 149 -27.94 -9.22 -22.39
N TYR A 150 -27.45 -10.04 -23.32
CA TYR A 150 -26.03 -10.34 -23.52
C TYR A 150 -25.70 -10.35 -25.02
N ILE A 151 -24.56 -9.76 -25.38
CA ILE A 151 -23.88 -9.90 -26.67
C ILE A 151 -22.50 -10.49 -26.35
N VAL A 152 -22.38 -11.82 -26.48
CA VAL A 152 -21.23 -12.61 -26.05
C VAL A 152 -20.19 -12.69 -27.16
N GLU A 153 -18.97 -12.27 -26.84
CA GLU A 153 -17.81 -12.16 -27.74
C GLU A 153 -16.87 -13.36 -27.62
N SER A 154 -16.75 -13.92 -26.41
CA SER A 154 -16.01 -15.14 -26.08
C SER A 154 -16.66 -15.83 -24.87
N HIS A 155 -16.47 -17.15 -24.74
CA HIS A 155 -16.97 -17.91 -23.59
C HIS A 155 -16.12 -19.15 -23.31
N GLY A 156 -16.28 -19.69 -22.09
CA GLY A 156 -15.65 -20.91 -21.62
C GLY A 156 -16.25 -22.20 -22.18
N THR A 157 -16.09 -23.29 -21.43
CA THR A 157 -16.48 -24.65 -21.85
C THR A 157 -17.97 -24.84 -22.13
N GLY A 158 -18.86 -24.19 -21.36
CA GLY A 158 -20.30 -24.17 -21.62
C GLY A 158 -20.69 -23.15 -22.68
N THR A 159 -21.60 -23.53 -23.59
CA THR A 159 -22.22 -22.60 -24.55
C THR A 159 -23.25 -21.71 -23.86
N PRO A 160 -23.15 -20.37 -23.93
CA PRO A 160 -24.18 -19.47 -23.38
C PRO A 160 -25.46 -19.49 -24.23
N GLY A 161 -26.59 -19.09 -23.63
CA GLY A 161 -27.87 -18.93 -24.32
C GLY A 161 -28.66 -20.22 -24.63
N ASN A 162 -28.00 -21.39 -24.75
CA ASN A 162 -28.51 -22.78 -24.69
C ASN A 162 -30.00 -23.05 -25.05
N GLY A 163 -30.51 -22.43 -26.12
CA GLY A 163 -31.90 -22.54 -26.56
C GLY A 163 -32.01 -22.85 -28.05
N HIS A 164 -33.22 -22.74 -28.60
CA HIS A 164 -33.40 -22.77 -30.06
C HIS A 164 -32.86 -21.46 -30.66
N ILE A 165 -32.05 -21.55 -31.72
CA ILE A 165 -31.57 -20.38 -32.47
C ILE A 165 -32.77 -19.71 -33.16
N LEU A 166 -33.08 -18.48 -32.78
CA LEU A 166 -34.22 -17.71 -33.31
C LEU A 166 -33.86 -16.90 -34.57
N GLY A 167 -32.58 -16.75 -34.86
CA GLY A 167 -32.07 -16.00 -36.00
C GLY A 167 -30.61 -15.63 -35.80
N GLN A 168 -30.11 -14.72 -36.63
CA GLN A 168 -28.71 -14.30 -36.64
C GLN A 168 -28.55 -12.79 -36.72
N VAL A 169 -27.49 -12.27 -36.10
CA VAL A 169 -26.98 -10.90 -36.28
C VAL A 169 -25.68 -10.95 -37.08
N HIS A 170 -25.52 -10.02 -38.01
CA HIS A 170 -24.27 -9.77 -38.73
C HIS A 170 -23.81 -8.35 -38.36
N ALA A 171 -22.74 -8.24 -37.58
CA ALA A 171 -22.23 -6.97 -37.05
C ALA A 171 -20.74 -7.10 -36.68
N ASN A 172 -19.97 -6.01 -36.81
CA ASN A 172 -18.57 -5.92 -36.37
C ASN A 172 -17.72 -7.16 -36.74
N ASP A 173 -17.78 -7.52 -38.02
CA ASP A 173 -17.07 -8.65 -38.65
C ASP A 173 -17.30 -10.00 -37.96
N GLY A 174 -18.50 -10.18 -37.43
CA GLY A 174 -18.96 -11.39 -36.74
C GLY A 174 -20.36 -11.81 -37.14
N VAL A 175 -20.62 -13.12 -36.99
CA VAL A 175 -21.96 -13.71 -37.03
C VAL A 175 -22.31 -14.19 -35.64
N TYR A 176 -23.49 -13.82 -35.17
CA TYR A 176 -23.99 -14.17 -33.84
C TYR A 176 -25.30 -14.94 -33.98
N ASP A 177 -25.40 -16.09 -33.32
CA ASP A 177 -26.68 -16.80 -33.19
C ASP A 177 -27.50 -16.20 -32.04
N VAL A 178 -28.80 -16.03 -32.26
CA VAL A 178 -29.72 -15.34 -31.34
C VAL A 178 -30.57 -16.34 -30.55
N TYR A 179 -30.66 -16.17 -29.24
CA TYR A 179 -31.47 -16.99 -28.34
C TYR A 179 -32.36 -16.14 -27.43
N MET A 180 -33.45 -16.73 -26.93
CA MET A 180 -34.29 -16.18 -25.86
C MET A 180 -34.54 -17.25 -24.80
N LEU A 181 -34.30 -16.92 -23.53
CA LEU A 181 -34.57 -17.82 -22.40
C LEU A 181 -35.63 -17.19 -21.46
N PRO A 182 -36.73 -17.88 -21.14
CA PRO A 182 -37.78 -17.36 -20.26
C PRO A 182 -37.46 -17.58 -18.77
N TYR A 183 -37.28 -16.50 -18.01
CA TYR A 183 -37.09 -16.56 -16.55
C TYR A 183 -38.41 -16.27 -15.84
N ARG A 184 -38.81 -17.15 -14.92
CA ARG A 184 -40.14 -17.15 -14.30
C ARG A 184 -40.05 -17.48 -12.81
N ASN A 185 -40.91 -16.85 -12.00
CA ASN A 185 -40.98 -17.03 -10.54
C ASN A 185 -39.65 -16.78 -9.78
N VAL A 186 -38.79 -15.91 -10.33
CA VAL A 186 -37.54 -15.49 -9.70
C VAL A 186 -37.78 -14.38 -8.67
N PRO A 187 -36.81 -14.04 -7.79
CA PRO A 187 -36.88 -12.84 -6.97
C PRO A 187 -37.20 -11.59 -7.79
N GLU A 188 -37.83 -10.60 -7.17
CA GLU A 188 -38.27 -9.39 -7.88
C GLU A 188 -37.07 -8.56 -8.35
N ILE A 189 -37.00 -8.32 -9.66
CA ILE A 189 -35.98 -7.50 -10.32
C ILE A 189 -36.70 -6.46 -11.18
N TYR A 190 -36.39 -5.17 -10.97
CA TYR A 190 -37.05 -4.02 -11.61
C TYR A 190 -38.60 -4.08 -11.58
N GLY A 191 -39.19 -4.59 -10.50
CA GLY A 191 -40.64 -4.67 -10.31
C GLY A 191 -41.32 -5.87 -10.99
N THR A 192 -40.58 -6.88 -11.46
CA THR A 192 -41.14 -8.13 -11.97
C THR A 192 -40.44 -9.38 -11.43
N THR A 193 -41.19 -10.47 -11.30
CA THR A 193 -40.70 -11.83 -11.02
C THR A 193 -40.62 -12.70 -12.29
N ASN A 194 -40.89 -12.11 -13.45
CA ASN A 194 -40.93 -12.77 -14.76
C ASN A 194 -40.36 -11.83 -15.85
N PHE A 195 -39.30 -12.26 -16.54
CA PHE A 195 -38.66 -11.54 -17.65
C PHE A 195 -38.04 -12.54 -18.64
N ASN A 196 -37.57 -12.06 -19.79
CA ASN A 196 -36.80 -12.91 -20.71
C ASN A 196 -35.33 -12.46 -20.69
N GLN A 197 -34.40 -13.40 -20.87
CA GLN A 197 -33.04 -13.11 -21.28
C GLN A 197 -32.94 -13.16 -22.80
N LEU A 198 -32.26 -12.20 -23.41
CA LEU A 198 -31.91 -12.19 -24.84
C LEU A 198 -30.39 -12.35 -25.03
N TRP A 199 -29.99 -13.27 -25.90
CA TRP A 199 -28.58 -13.55 -26.16
C TRP A 199 -28.27 -13.37 -27.65
N SER A 200 -27.12 -12.76 -27.95
CA SER A 200 -26.41 -12.92 -29.23
C SER A 200 -25.06 -13.55 -28.93
N VAL A 201 -24.72 -14.72 -29.48
CA VAL A 201 -23.45 -15.42 -29.17
C VAL A 201 -22.59 -15.53 -30.43
N ARG A 202 -21.38 -14.95 -30.40
CA ARG A 202 -20.47 -14.87 -31.55
C ARG A 202 -19.92 -16.26 -31.90
N ARG A 203 -20.01 -16.65 -33.18
CA ARG A 203 -19.52 -17.95 -33.68
C ARG A 203 -18.01 -18.11 -33.65
N SER A 204 -17.28 -17.01 -33.79
CA SER A 204 -15.82 -16.97 -33.71
C SER A 204 -15.44 -16.07 -32.55
N HIS A 205 -14.80 -16.64 -31.52
CA HIS A 205 -14.44 -15.90 -30.31
C HIS A 205 -13.45 -14.76 -30.60
N ARG A 206 -13.58 -13.66 -29.85
CA ARG A 206 -12.55 -12.61 -29.73
C ARG A 206 -12.59 -11.98 -28.34
N THR A 207 -11.46 -11.45 -27.88
CA THR A 207 -11.31 -10.85 -26.54
C THR A 207 -11.36 -9.32 -26.52
N THR A 208 -11.14 -8.67 -27.67
CA THR A 208 -11.12 -7.21 -27.82
C THR A 208 -11.86 -6.78 -29.09
N GLY A 209 -12.20 -5.49 -29.22
CA GLY A 209 -12.81 -4.93 -30.42
C GLY A 209 -13.97 -3.97 -30.13
N THR A 210 -14.94 -3.92 -31.05
CA THR A 210 -16.13 -3.06 -30.97
C THR A 210 -17.40 -3.87 -31.20
N VAL A 211 -18.45 -3.57 -30.43
CA VAL A 211 -19.82 -4.11 -30.56
C VAL A 211 -20.80 -2.95 -30.71
N ASP A 212 -21.53 -2.89 -31.82
CA ASP A 212 -22.67 -1.98 -31.98
C ASP A 212 -23.95 -2.59 -31.38
N VAL A 213 -24.27 -2.21 -30.15
CA VAL A 213 -25.49 -2.66 -29.46
C VAL A 213 -26.76 -2.28 -30.24
N THR A 214 -26.71 -1.21 -31.06
CA THR A 214 -27.85 -0.75 -31.87
C THR A 214 -28.17 -1.74 -32.99
N ALA A 215 -27.15 -2.28 -33.67
CA ALA A 215 -27.34 -3.33 -34.67
C ALA A 215 -28.01 -4.59 -34.08
N HIS A 216 -27.57 -5.02 -32.89
CA HIS A 216 -28.17 -6.16 -32.19
C HIS A 216 -29.62 -5.88 -31.76
N PHE A 217 -29.89 -4.74 -31.12
CA PHE A 217 -31.26 -4.36 -30.71
C PHE A 217 -32.21 -4.22 -31.91
N ASN A 218 -31.73 -3.68 -33.04
CA ASN A 218 -32.53 -3.58 -34.26
C ASN A 218 -32.78 -4.96 -34.87
N ARG A 219 -31.80 -5.86 -34.88
CA ARG A 219 -31.99 -7.22 -35.38
C ARG A 219 -32.89 -8.06 -34.50
N TRP A 220 -32.81 -7.93 -33.17
CA TRP A 220 -33.75 -8.55 -32.23
C TRP A 220 -35.20 -8.12 -32.51
N LYS A 221 -35.45 -6.82 -32.75
CA LYS A 221 -36.78 -6.32 -33.15
C LYS A 221 -37.27 -6.92 -34.47
N GLN A 222 -36.40 -7.09 -35.47
CA GLN A 222 -36.74 -7.77 -36.73
C GLN A 222 -37.10 -9.26 -36.55
N LEU A 223 -36.54 -9.91 -35.52
CA LEU A 223 -36.87 -11.28 -35.12
C LEU A 223 -38.10 -11.37 -34.20
N GLY A 224 -38.87 -10.28 -34.05
CA GLY A 224 -40.07 -10.21 -33.20
C GLY A 224 -39.81 -10.08 -31.70
N LEU A 225 -38.55 -9.94 -31.28
CA LEU A 225 -38.15 -9.81 -29.88
C LEU A 225 -38.30 -8.35 -29.41
N GLN A 226 -38.67 -8.15 -28.15
CA GLN A 226 -38.86 -6.82 -27.57
C GLN A 226 -37.79 -6.55 -26.50
N PRO A 227 -36.61 -6.00 -26.88
CA PRO A 227 -35.50 -5.80 -25.95
C PRO A 227 -35.65 -4.59 -25.01
N GLY A 228 -36.78 -3.87 -25.02
CA GLY A 228 -37.03 -2.75 -24.11
C GLY A 228 -36.12 -1.53 -24.26
N SER A 229 -36.11 -0.68 -23.22
CA SER A 229 -35.33 0.55 -23.10
C SER A 229 -34.16 0.37 -22.11
N PRO A 230 -32.88 0.57 -22.50
CA PRO A 230 -31.72 0.31 -21.65
C PRO A 230 -31.68 1.05 -20.31
N VAL A 231 -31.35 0.31 -19.25
CA VAL A 231 -31.02 0.84 -17.90
C VAL A 231 -29.52 1.11 -17.80
N PHE A 232 -28.70 0.21 -18.36
CA PHE A 232 -27.26 0.36 -18.55
C PHE A 232 -26.77 -0.59 -19.66
N GLN A 233 -25.53 -0.40 -20.10
CA GLN A 233 -24.81 -1.25 -21.05
C GLN A 233 -23.32 -1.23 -20.70
N MET A 234 -22.71 -2.39 -20.47
CA MET A 234 -21.31 -2.50 -20.03
C MET A 234 -20.59 -3.73 -20.60
N VAL A 235 -19.27 -3.62 -20.78
CA VAL A 235 -18.41 -4.78 -21.09
C VAL A 235 -18.18 -5.54 -19.79
N THR A 236 -18.49 -6.83 -19.77
CA THR A 236 -18.49 -7.69 -18.57
C THR A 236 -17.70 -8.97 -18.77
N ALA A 237 -17.01 -9.37 -17.71
CA ALA A 237 -16.64 -10.76 -17.48
C ALA A 237 -17.60 -11.36 -16.43
N GLU A 238 -18.16 -12.52 -16.74
CA GLU A 238 -18.96 -13.36 -15.85
C GLU A 238 -18.22 -14.70 -15.70
N GLY A 239 -18.19 -15.25 -14.50
CA GLY A 239 -17.60 -16.57 -14.25
C GLY A 239 -18.46 -17.38 -13.29
N PHE A 240 -18.64 -18.65 -13.60
CA PHE A 240 -19.46 -19.56 -12.80
C PHE A 240 -18.80 -20.93 -12.64
N GLN A 241 -18.97 -21.55 -11.48
CA GLN A 241 -18.53 -22.93 -11.28
C GLN A 241 -19.57 -23.71 -10.47
N GLY A 242 -20.22 -24.67 -11.10
CA GLY A 242 -21.20 -25.53 -10.46
C GLY A 242 -21.36 -26.86 -11.18
N ASN A 243 -21.57 -27.93 -10.41
CA ASN A 243 -21.95 -29.23 -10.96
C ASN A 243 -23.46 -29.20 -11.28
N ASP A 244 -23.81 -29.73 -12.46
CA ASP A 244 -25.14 -29.82 -13.08
C ASP A 244 -25.79 -28.51 -13.57
N LEU A 245 -25.90 -28.39 -14.91
CA LEU A 245 -26.56 -27.31 -15.67
C LEU A 245 -28.10 -27.29 -15.54
N SER A 246 -28.68 -27.91 -14.50
CA SER A 246 -30.14 -28.13 -14.39
C SER A 246 -30.80 -27.47 -13.18
N ASP A 247 -30.06 -27.07 -12.13
CA ASP A 247 -30.66 -26.53 -10.90
C ASP A 247 -30.52 -24.99 -10.75
N ARG A 248 -31.04 -24.25 -11.73
CA ARG A 248 -31.40 -22.82 -11.52
C ARG A 248 -32.77 -22.66 -10.84
N SER A 249 -33.35 -23.74 -10.26
CA SER A 249 -34.75 -23.76 -9.79
C SER A 249 -34.96 -24.00 -8.28
N ALA A 250 -33.99 -24.54 -7.53
CA ALA A 250 -34.22 -24.99 -6.14
C ALA A 250 -33.25 -24.41 -5.10
N ARG A 251 -33.26 -23.08 -4.89
CA ARG A 251 -32.58 -22.42 -3.75
C ARG A 251 -33.12 -22.92 -2.39
N LYS A 252 -32.56 -24.03 -1.90
CA LYS A 252 -32.97 -24.75 -0.69
C LYS A 252 -32.44 -24.07 0.58
N ARG A 253 -33.35 -23.48 1.37
CA ARG A 253 -33.04 -22.66 2.57
C ARG A 253 -32.07 -23.35 3.55
N ILE A 254 -30.92 -22.74 3.80
CA ILE A 254 -30.01 -23.09 4.92
C ILE A 254 -30.38 -22.24 6.14
N ARG A 255 -30.30 -22.83 7.34
CA ARG A 255 -30.79 -22.23 8.60
C ARG A 255 -29.60 -21.86 9.50
N ALA A 256 -29.56 -20.63 10.00
CA ALA A 256 -28.50 -20.15 10.88
C ALA A 256 -28.37 -20.96 12.18
N ARG A 257 -27.13 -21.14 12.67
CA ARG A 257 -26.84 -21.79 13.97
C ARG A 257 -26.99 -20.77 15.11
N HIS A 258 -27.54 -21.21 16.25
CA HIS A 258 -27.70 -20.38 17.45
C HIS A 258 -27.16 -21.04 18.72
N THR A 259 -26.64 -20.22 19.63
CA THR A 259 -26.17 -20.61 20.97
C THR A 259 -27.33 -20.98 21.88
N LYS A 260 -27.21 -22.09 22.64
CA LYS A 260 -28.27 -22.58 23.53
C LYS A 260 -28.37 -21.76 24.82
N SER A 261 -29.59 -21.34 25.18
CA SER A 261 -29.92 -20.86 26.54
C SER A 261 -29.69 -22.00 27.56
N ARG A 262 -29.11 -21.66 28.72
CA ARG A 262 -28.82 -22.64 29.79
C ARG A 262 -29.91 -22.66 30.87
N LYS A 263 -30.45 -21.51 31.27
CA LYS A 263 -31.45 -21.41 32.36
C LYS A 263 -32.91 -21.32 31.89
N GLY A 264 -33.16 -21.37 30.58
CA GLY A 264 -34.52 -21.28 30.00
C GLY A 264 -35.56 -22.26 30.57
N CYS A 265 -36.84 -21.89 30.43
CA CYS A 265 -37.99 -22.62 30.92
C CYS A 265 -38.17 -24.00 30.26
N SER A 266 -38.90 -24.90 30.94
CA SER A 266 -39.21 -26.26 30.49
C SER A 266 -39.87 -26.25 29.11
N THR A 267 -40.86 -25.38 28.92
CA THR A 267 -41.67 -25.25 27.70
C THR A 267 -40.81 -24.89 26.48
N CYS A 268 -39.95 -23.87 26.57
CA CYS A 268 -39.05 -23.49 25.47
C CYS A 268 -37.96 -24.54 25.20
N LYS A 269 -37.41 -25.17 26.26
CA LYS A 269 -36.40 -26.24 26.13
C LYS A 269 -36.96 -27.46 25.42
N GLY A 270 -38.13 -27.96 25.83
CA GLY A 270 -38.80 -29.09 25.17
C GLY A 270 -39.10 -28.80 23.69
N ARG A 271 -39.56 -27.58 23.40
CA ARG A 271 -39.81 -27.08 22.04
C ARG A 271 -38.56 -26.74 21.23
N ARG A 272 -37.36 -26.83 21.81
CA ARG A 272 -36.06 -26.54 21.18
C ARG A 272 -35.95 -25.10 20.61
N VAL A 273 -36.66 -24.14 21.20
CA VAL A 273 -36.62 -22.71 20.86
C VAL A 273 -35.80 -21.92 21.89
N LYS A 274 -35.30 -20.74 21.51
CA LYS A 274 -34.56 -19.87 22.44
C LYS A 274 -35.53 -19.30 23.48
N CYS A 275 -35.25 -19.57 24.75
CA CYS A 275 -35.87 -18.87 25.88
C CYS A 275 -35.15 -17.54 26.15
N ASP A 276 -35.92 -16.53 26.53
CA ASP A 276 -35.50 -15.19 26.95
C ASP A 276 -35.24 -15.05 28.46
N GLU A 277 -35.51 -16.12 29.23
CA GLU A 277 -35.16 -16.28 30.65
C GLU A 277 -35.92 -15.32 31.63
N ILE A 278 -36.93 -14.60 31.14
CA ILE A 278 -37.83 -13.74 31.92
C ILE A 278 -38.85 -14.58 32.73
N LYS A 279 -38.86 -14.43 34.06
CA LYS A 279 -39.88 -14.99 34.98
C LYS A 279 -40.97 -13.94 35.28
N PRO A 280 -42.24 -14.33 35.56
CA PRO A 280 -42.75 -15.69 35.69
C PRO A 280 -43.10 -16.34 34.34
N THR A 281 -43.40 -15.57 33.29
CA THR A 281 -43.69 -16.10 31.95
C THR A 281 -42.72 -15.51 30.95
N CYS A 282 -41.99 -16.37 30.23
CA CYS A 282 -41.06 -15.92 29.19
C CYS A 282 -41.82 -15.48 27.94
N GLY A 283 -41.30 -14.48 27.21
CA GLY A 283 -41.97 -13.86 26.07
C GLY A 283 -42.35 -14.85 24.98
N ALA A 284 -41.51 -15.87 24.73
CA ALA A 284 -41.80 -16.92 23.75
C ALA A 284 -42.97 -17.86 24.14
N CYS A 285 -43.32 -17.95 25.44
CA CYS A 285 -44.50 -18.65 25.92
C CYS A 285 -45.72 -17.71 25.96
N ALA A 286 -45.55 -16.49 26.46
CA ALA A 286 -46.59 -15.45 26.53
C ALA A 286 -47.22 -15.18 25.15
N LEU A 287 -46.38 -15.02 24.11
CA LEU A 287 -46.80 -14.73 22.73
C LEU A 287 -47.59 -15.88 22.07
N ARG A 288 -47.79 -17.00 22.77
CA ARG A 288 -48.53 -18.18 22.30
C ARG A 288 -49.59 -18.70 23.28
N GLY A 289 -49.76 -18.05 24.44
CA GLY A 289 -50.71 -18.49 25.47
C GLY A 289 -50.37 -19.84 26.12
N GLU A 290 -49.11 -20.30 26.01
CA GLU A 290 -48.68 -21.60 26.53
C GLU A 290 -48.14 -21.48 27.97
N LEU A 291 -48.43 -22.47 28.81
CA LEU A 291 -47.98 -22.48 30.21
C LEU A 291 -46.45 -22.46 30.31
N CYS A 292 -45.89 -21.51 31.08
CA CYS A 292 -44.44 -21.32 31.20
C CYS A 292 -43.93 -21.90 32.52
N ASP A 293 -43.47 -23.15 32.46
CA ASP A 293 -42.94 -23.88 33.62
C ASP A 293 -41.43 -23.67 33.80
N TRP A 294 -40.96 -23.55 35.05
CA TRP A 294 -39.55 -23.34 35.39
C TRP A 294 -39.06 -24.41 36.37
N PRO A 295 -37.86 -24.98 36.18
CA PRO A 295 -37.29 -25.91 37.14
C PRO A 295 -37.11 -25.22 38.50
N ALA A 296 -37.65 -25.83 39.56
CA ALA A 296 -37.59 -25.30 40.91
C ALA A 296 -36.15 -25.25 41.44
N GLU A 297 -35.79 -24.14 42.08
CA GLU A 297 -34.44 -23.92 42.63
C GLU A 297 -34.34 -24.52 44.04
N THR A 298 -34.07 -25.82 44.14
CA THR A 298 -33.79 -26.51 45.41
C THR A 298 -32.39 -26.13 45.93
N GLY A 299 -32.34 -25.30 46.96
CA GLY A 299 -31.10 -24.85 47.58
C GLY A 299 -30.62 -25.71 48.76
N SER A 300 -29.30 -25.82 48.90
CA SER A 300 -28.55 -26.23 50.10
C SER A 300 -28.75 -27.65 50.65
N GLN A 301 -27.67 -28.46 50.65
CA GLN A 301 -26.78 -28.56 51.81
C GLN A 301 -25.48 -29.32 51.47
N ARG A 302 -24.51 -29.29 52.39
CA ARG A 302 -23.31 -30.15 52.41
C ARG A 302 -23.54 -31.28 53.42
N HIS A 303 -23.04 -32.49 53.15
CA HIS A 303 -22.44 -33.37 54.17
C HIS A 303 -21.64 -34.51 53.52
N ASP A 304 -21.04 -35.35 54.35
CA ASP A 304 -19.80 -36.08 54.05
C ASP A 304 -19.97 -37.57 53.68
N THR A 305 -18.84 -38.14 53.27
CA THR A 305 -18.44 -39.57 53.24
C THR A 305 -18.76 -40.34 54.57
N PRO A 306 -18.79 -41.70 54.63
CA PRO A 306 -17.72 -42.54 54.05
C PRO A 306 -17.94 -44.04 53.70
N ASP A 307 -16.86 -44.60 53.13
CA ASP A 307 -16.26 -45.93 53.29
C ASP A 307 -16.91 -47.25 52.83
N GLN A 308 -16.08 -48.09 52.18
CA GLN A 308 -15.69 -49.38 52.79
C GLN A 308 -14.33 -49.90 52.27
N LEU A 309 -13.65 -50.70 53.11
CA LEU A 309 -12.23 -51.07 53.03
C LEU A 309 -11.99 -52.58 52.83
N GLN A 310 -10.79 -52.91 52.33
CA GLN A 310 -9.88 -53.97 52.85
C GLN A 310 -8.48 -53.76 52.20
N ALA A 311 -7.39 -53.49 52.94
CA ALA A 311 -6.63 -54.33 53.89
C ALA A 311 -5.70 -55.34 53.19
N ASP A 312 -4.41 -55.50 53.50
CA ASP A 312 -3.49 -54.85 54.47
C ASP A 312 -2.04 -54.87 53.86
N GLY A 313 -0.96 -54.24 54.37
CA GLY A 313 -0.75 -53.67 55.70
C GLY A 313 0.67 -53.16 56.03
N SER A 314 1.15 -53.52 57.23
CA SER A 314 2.35 -52.99 57.92
C SER A 314 3.70 -53.62 57.45
N ARG A 315 4.92 -53.08 57.72
CA ARG A 315 5.36 -52.37 58.94
C ARG A 315 6.71 -51.61 58.80
N THR A 316 6.80 -50.44 59.45
CA THR A 316 7.96 -49.80 60.14
C THR A 316 9.40 -49.80 59.57
N SER A 317 9.99 -48.59 59.59
CA SER A 317 11.43 -48.30 59.46
C SER A 317 12.32 -48.71 60.64
N ARG A 318 13.58 -49.06 60.37
CA ARG A 318 14.74 -48.55 61.15
C ARG A 318 16.06 -48.69 60.37
N ALA A 319 17.00 -47.79 60.63
CA ALA A 319 18.38 -47.89 60.14
C ALA A 319 19.29 -48.56 61.17
N ILE A 320 20.43 -49.11 60.73
CA ILE A 320 21.74 -49.05 61.41
C ILE A 320 22.86 -49.47 60.45
N SER A 321 24.02 -48.83 60.60
CA SER A 321 25.23 -48.95 59.78
C SER A 321 26.16 -50.09 60.22
N LYS A 322 27.11 -50.49 59.33
CA LYS A 322 28.56 -50.68 59.62
C LYS A 322 29.40 -51.10 58.40
N SER A 323 30.71 -50.79 58.48
CA SER A 323 31.91 -51.38 57.79
C SER A 323 31.78 -51.89 56.34
N ALA A 324 32.53 -51.42 55.33
CA ALA A 324 33.95 -51.00 55.22
C ALA A 324 35.00 -52.13 55.37
N GLN A 325 36.18 -51.94 54.73
CA GLN A 325 37.28 -52.91 54.49
C GLN A 325 37.03 -53.93 53.35
N ASP A 326 37.98 -54.28 52.47
CA ASP A 326 39.39 -53.82 52.29
C ASP A 326 39.90 -53.99 50.82
N ARG A 327 41.12 -53.50 50.57
CA ARG A 327 42.16 -54.11 49.69
C ARG A 327 42.23 -53.79 48.19
N SER A 328 42.67 -52.57 47.93
CA SER A 328 43.83 -52.22 47.08
C SER A 328 44.45 -53.26 46.11
N GLN A 329 44.75 -52.80 44.89
CA GLN A 329 46.06 -53.07 44.26
C GLN A 329 46.62 -51.80 43.60
N ARG A 330 47.95 -51.67 43.58
CA ARG A 330 48.70 -50.57 42.93
C ARG A 330 49.51 -51.13 41.76
N SER A 331 49.58 -50.36 40.67
CA SER A 331 50.74 -50.38 39.77
C SER A 331 50.90 -49.02 39.11
N SER A 332 52.07 -48.40 39.22
CA SER A 332 52.36 -47.05 38.73
C SER A 332 53.65 -47.03 37.93
N ALA A 333 53.61 -46.54 36.68
CA ALA A 333 54.83 -46.17 35.94
C ALA A 333 54.56 -45.10 34.86
N ALA A 334 55.13 -43.92 35.10
CA ALA A 334 55.67 -42.93 34.16
C ALA A 334 55.20 -42.85 32.69
N ALA A 335 54.60 -41.69 32.39
CA ALA A 335 55.06 -40.71 31.40
C ALA A 335 55.25 -41.09 29.91
N ALA A 336 54.30 -40.61 29.10
CA ALA A 336 54.63 -39.92 27.84
C ALA A 336 53.87 -38.58 27.82
N ALA A 337 54.58 -37.46 27.87
CA ALA A 337 53.97 -36.13 27.91
C ALA A 337 53.67 -35.61 26.50
N ARG A 338 52.43 -35.20 26.26
CA ARG A 338 52.09 -34.13 25.31
C ARG A 338 51.07 -33.22 25.99
N LEU A 339 51.28 -31.91 25.85
CA LEU A 339 50.27 -30.94 26.23
C LEU A 339 49.14 -31.00 25.20
N ASP A 340 47.90 -30.83 25.65
CA ASP A 340 46.87 -30.22 24.82
C ASP A 340 46.06 -29.25 25.67
N SER A 341 45.49 -28.24 25.00
CA SER A 341 44.96 -27.04 25.62
C SER A 341 43.60 -27.26 26.30
N GLY A 342 43.27 -26.38 27.25
CA GLY A 342 42.01 -26.37 27.98
C GLY A 342 40.82 -25.91 27.11
N SER A 343 40.43 -26.72 26.13
CA SER A 343 39.18 -26.51 25.38
C SER A 343 37.99 -26.57 26.33
N PRO A 344 37.12 -25.54 26.39
CA PRO A 344 35.96 -25.56 27.26
C PRO A 344 34.98 -26.65 26.83
N ARG A 345 34.70 -27.60 27.72
CA ARG A 345 33.73 -28.68 27.44
C ARG A 345 32.31 -28.11 27.45
N PRO A 346 31.49 -28.38 26.42
CA PRO A 346 30.11 -27.87 26.37
C PRO A 346 29.25 -28.44 27.50
N LEU A 347 28.37 -27.61 28.04
CA LEU A 347 27.39 -28.01 29.06
C LEU A 347 26.28 -28.84 28.41
N HIS A 348 26.28 -30.15 28.67
CA HIS A 348 25.36 -31.10 28.05
C HIS A 348 23.99 -31.12 28.74
N PHE A 349 23.07 -30.28 28.27
CA PHE A 349 21.67 -30.28 28.73
C PHE A 349 20.85 -31.36 28.00
N ASP A 350 20.39 -32.37 28.75
CA ASP A 350 19.77 -33.58 28.20
C ASP A 350 18.27 -33.38 27.84
N LEU A 351 18.00 -32.44 26.91
CA LEU A 351 16.66 -32.09 26.44
C LEU A 351 16.09 -33.17 25.49
N ARG A 352 15.39 -34.14 26.06
CA ARG A 352 14.69 -35.19 25.32
C ARG A 352 13.35 -34.66 24.76
N HIS A 353 13.07 -35.00 23.50
CA HIS A 353 11.90 -34.63 22.65
C HIS A 353 12.04 -33.36 21.78
N ALA A 354 12.68 -33.51 20.61
CA ALA A 354 12.30 -32.81 19.36
C ALA A 354 12.97 -33.49 18.13
N ALA A 355 12.56 -34.72 17.79
CA ALA A 355 13.06 -35.40 16.60
C ALA A 355 12.32 -34.92 15.33
N GLY A 356 12.85 -33.88 14.67
CA GLY A 356 12.34 -33.34 13.42
C GLY A 356 13.36 -32.36 12.84
N GLY A 357 14.19 -32.84 11.90
CA GLY A 357 15.36 -32.10 11.45
C GLY A 357 15.03 -30.89 10.58
N SER A 358 15.38 -29.69 11.05
CA SER A 358 15.61 -28.52 10.20
C SER A 358 17.07 -28.52 9.73
N PRO A 359 17.41 -27.99 8.53
CA PRO A 359 18.79 -27.77 8.14
C PRO A 359 19.52 -26.87 9.13
N THR A 360 20.75 -27.23 9.49
CA THR A 360 21.64 -26.38 10.29
C THR A 360 22.23 -25.30 9.39
N HIS A 361 21.48 -24.24 9.14
CA HIS A 361 22.05 -23.02 8.58
C HIS A 361 23.09 -22.47 9.57
N PRO A 362 24.36 -22.23 9.15
CA PRO A 362 25.32 -21.54 10.00
C PRO A 362 24.81 -20.12 10.27
N LEU A 363 25.16 -19.56 11.44
CA LEU A 363 24.79 -18.18 11.79
C LEU A 363 25.37 -17.21 10.75
N ASN A 364 24.52 -16.46 10.08
CA ASN A 364 24.97 -15.44 9.15
C ASN A 364 25.60 -14.27 9.92
N MET A 365 26.92 -14.17 9.83
CA MET A 365 27.68 -13.14 10.53
C MET A 365 27.44 -11.75 9.94
N VAL A 366 27.04 -11.63 8.67
CA VAL A 366 26.69 -10.35 8.05
C VAL A 366 25.38 -9.84 8.64
N ASP A 367 24.33 -10.67 8.73
CA ASP A 367 23.05 -10.28 9.35
C ASP A 367 23.23 -9.83 10.80
N LEU A 368 24.08 -10.54 11.56
CA LEU A 368 24.42 -10.18 12.93
C LEU A 368 25.18 -8.84 13.00
N GLN A 369 26.10 -8.58 12.07
CA GLN A 369 26.82 -7.31 11.96
C GLN A 369 25.87 -6.16 11.58
N LEU A 370 24.99 -6.36 10.59
CA LEU A 370 24.01 -5.36 10.15
C LEU A 370 22.96 -5.06 11.23
N HIS A 371 22.45 -6.09 11.92
CA HIS A 371 21.56 -5.89 13.07
C HIS A 371 22.27 -5.16 14.22
N SER A 372 23.52 -5.50 14.51
CA SER A 372 24.33 -4.79 15.50
C SER A 372 24.56 -3.34 15.09
N HIS A 373 24.85 -3.06 13.82
CA HIS A 373 25.00 -1.71 13.30
C HIS A 373 23.71 -0.90 13.42
N PHE A 374 22.54 -1.50 13.13
CA PHE A 374 21.25 -0.86 13.34
C PHE A 374 21.07 -0.40 14.78
N MET A 375 21.30 -1.31 15.74
CA MET A 375 21.12 -1.07 17.18
C MET A 375 22.15 -0.10 17.78
N LEU A 376 23.36 -0.03 17.21
CA LEU A 376 24.44 0.81 17.74
C LEU A 376 24.57 2.16 17.04
N HIS A 377 24.13 2.28 15.78
CA HIS A 377 24.33 3.46 14.94
C HIS A 377 23.03 3.89 14.24
N THR A 378 22.54 3.13 13.26
CA THR A 378 21.48 3.58 12.34
C THR A 378 20.24 4.09 13.08
N CYS A 379 19.75 3.34 14.06
CA CYS A 379 18.53 3.70 14.78
C CYS A 379 18.64 5.04 15.52
N LYS A 380 19.83 5.45 15.95
CA LYS A 380 20.09 6.67 16.76
C LYS A 380 19.99 7.98 15.99
N HIS A 381 19.95 7.90 14.66
CA HIS A 381 19.97 9.05 13.76
C HIS A 381 18.75 9.06 12.81
N MET A 382 17.68 8.33 13.18
CA MET A 382 16.43 8.28 12.42
C MET A 382 15.44 9.38 12.80
N SER A 383 15.57 9.98 13.98
CA SER A 383 14.75 11.09 14.45
C SER A 383 15.49 11.91 15.51
N LEU A 384 15.30 13.23 15.48
CA LEU A 384 15.78 14.15 16.51
C LEU A 384 14.75 14.30 17.64
N ASN A 385 13.46 14.01 17.40
CA ASN A 385 12.43 14.00 18.44
C ASN A 385 12.59 12.79 19.38
N PRO A 386 12.85 12.98 20.69
CA PRO A 386 13.15 11.88 21.61
C PRO A 386 12.04 10.82 21.79
N ARG A 387 10.77 11.14 21.47
CA ARG A 387 9.66 10.17 21.51
C ARG A 387 9.69 9.24 20.30
N ARG A 388 9.91 9.79 19.10
CA ARG A 388 10.04 9.03 17.84
C ARG A 388 11.35 8.25 17.80
N GLN A 389 12.44 8.86 18.25
CA GLN A 389 13.75 8.24 18.34
C GLN A 389 13.73 6.94 19.17
N ARG A 390 13.03 6.94 20.32
CA ARG A 390 12.79 5.73 21.13
C ARG A 390 12.04 4.61 20.38
N ILE A 391 11.18 4.94 19.42
CA ILE A 391 10.45 3.94 18.61
C ILE A 391 11.41 3.21 17.66
N TRP A 392 12.37 3.92 17.07
CA TRP A 392 13.46 3.33 16.27
C TRP A 392 14.40 2.46 17.09
N GLU A 393 14.76 2.88 18.31
CA GLU A 393 15.62 2.11 19.22
C GLU A 393 14.97 0.86 19.82
N THR A 394 13.64 0.83 19.99
CA THR A 394 12.98 -0.20 20.81
C THR A 394 11.84 -0.94 20.13
N VAL A 395 10.90 -0.25 19.47
CA VAL A 395 9.68 -0.88 18.95
C VAL A 395 9.95 -1.56 17.61
N LEU A 396 10.68 -0.91 16.70
CA LEU A 396 10.98 -1.46 15.38
C LEU A 396 11.87 -2.72 15.46
N PRO A 397 12.96 -2.79 16.26
CA PRO A 397 13.68 -4.04 16.50
C PRO A 397 12.80 -5.15 17.08
N GLN A 398 11.89 -4.83 18.02
CA GLN A 398 10.96 -5.82 18.60
C GLN A 398 9.91 -6.33 17.59
N PHE A 399 9.61 -5.57 16.54
CA PHE A 399 8.75 -6.00 15.44
C PHE A 399 9.53 -6.80 14.39
N ALA A 400 10.74 -6.38 14.04
CA ALA A 400 11.65 -7.13 13.18
C ALA A 400 11.94 -8.54 13.74
N MET A 401 12.23 -8.66 15.04
CA MET A 401 12.40 -9.94 15.75
C MET A 401 11.14 -10.83 15.80
N ARG A 402 10.02 -10.42 15.18
CA ARG A 402 8.74 -11.15 15.12
C ARG A 402 8.12 -11.24 13.72
N ASN A 403 8.71 -10.59 12.72
CA ASN A 403 8.24 -10.59 11.34
C ASN A 403 9.47 -10.52 10.41
N GLU A 404 9.67 -11.59 9.65
CA GLU A 404 10.81 -11.81 8.77
C GLU A 404 10.95 -10.68 7.73
N ALA A 405 9.85 -10.22 7.14
CA ALA A 405 9.85 -9.11 6.19
C ALA A 405 10.41 -7.81 6.82
N LEU A 406 10.03 -7.50 8.07
CA LEU A 406 10.55 -6.35 8.79
C LEU A 406 12.03 -6.51 9.19
N MET A 407 12.49 -7.73 9.49
CA MET A 407 13.93 -7.97 9.71
C MET A 407 14.72 -7.72 8.44
N HIS A 408 14.30 -8.28 7.31
CA HIS A 408 14.91 -8.01 6.01
C HIS A 408 14.94 -6.51 5.67
N LEU A 409 13.84 -5.77 5.85
CA LEU A 409 13.82 -4.31 5.62
C LEU A 409 14.70 -3.53 6.60
N LEU A 410 14.84 -3.98 7.85
CA LEU A 410 15.73 -3.37 8.85
C LEU A 410 17.21 -3.61 8.51
N LEU A 411 17.58 -4.84 8.16
CA LEU A 411 18.95 -5.20 7.75
C LEU A 411 19.37 -4.45 6.48
N ALA A 412 18.48 -4.34 5.50
CA ALA A 412 18.71 -3.57 4.28
C ALA A 412 18.99 -2.09 4.59
N LEU A 413 18.19 -1.45 5.45
CA LEU A 413 18.40 -0.05 5.87
C LEU A 413 19.71 0.12 6.65
N ALA A 414 20.05 -0.83 7.52
CA ALA A 414 21.26 -0.81 8.33
C ALA A 414 22.54 -0.94 7.49
N GLY A 415 22.54 -1.83 6.49
CA GLY A 415 23.66 -1.94 5.56
C GLY A 415 23.82 -0.71 4.67
N LEU A 416 22.72 -0.06 4.30
CA LEU A 416 22.73 1.18 3.53
C LEU A 416 23.39 2.34 4.33
N ASP A 417 23.12 2.42 5.63
CA ASP A 417 23.77 3.34 6.57
C ASP A 417 25.26 3.00 6.80
N PHE A 418 25.57 1.71 6.99
CA PHE A 418 26.95 1.21 7.13
C PHE A 418 27.81 1.58 5.91
N TYR A 419 27.30 1.33 4.69
CA TYR A 419 27.95 1.66 3.43
C TYR A 419 28.10 3.18 3.23
N ALA A 420 27.07 3.96 3.58
CA ALA A 420 27.13 5.42 3.52
C ALA A 420 28.08 6.03 4.58
N SER A 421 28.38 5.31 5.65
CA SER A 421 29.28 5.72 6.72
C SER A 421 30.75 5.42 6.41
N ASP A 422 31.10 4.18 6.01
CA ASP A 422 32.52 3.81 5.76
C ASP A 422 33.12 4.66 4.62
N ARG A 423 32.32 5.00 3.60
CA ARG A 423 32.70 5.92 2.50
C ARG A 423 32.88 7.39 2.92
N THR A 424 32.64 7.75 4.18
CA THR A 424 32.98 9.08 4.73
C THR A 424 34.23 9.09 5.62
N ALA A 425 34.85 7.93 5.85
CA ALA A 425 36.17 7.85 6.48
C ALA A 425 37.27 8.35 5.52
N PRO A 426 38.39 8.89 6.02
CA PRO A 426 39.54 9.22 5.18
C PRO A 426 40.11 7.96 4.51
N PRO A 427 40.65 8.06 3.27
CA PRO A 427 41.06 6.91 2.45
C PRO A 427 42.42 6.31 2.87
N ASP A 428 42.49 5.84 4.13
CA ASP A 428 43.67 5.20 4.74
C ASP A 428 43.53 3.66 4.75
N ARG A 429 42.47 3.13 4.13
CA ARG A 429 42.26 1.71 3.84
C ARG A 429 42.36 1.47 2.34
N THR A 430 43.06 0.40 1.96
CA THR A 430 42.93 -0.19 0.63
C THR A 430 41.51 -0.74 0.48
N SER A 431 40.65 -0.01 -0.23
CA SER A 431 39.27 -0.41 -0.49
C SER A 431 39.23 -1.67 -1.35
N ASP A 432 38.92 -2.80 -0.73
CA ASP A 432 38.79 -4.09 -1.39
C ASP A 432 37.45 -4.12 -2.15
N HIS A 433 37.45 -3.62 -3.39
CA HIS A 433 36.22 -3.30 -4.13
C HIS A 433 35.29 -4.50 -4.36
N ASP A 434 35.82 -5.72 -4.36
CA ASP A 434 35.03 -6.96 -4.45
C ASP A 434 34.20 -7.19 -3.16
N LEU A 435 34.68 -6.71 -2.00
CA LEU A 435 33.96 -6.76 -0.73
C LEU A 435 32.84 -5.72 -0.68
N ASP A 436 33.10 -4.49 -1.14
CA ASP A 436 32.07 -3.43 -1.30
C ASP A 436 30.89 -3.92 -2.16
N ALA A 437 31.20 -4.61 -3.27
CA ALA A 437 30.22 -5.20 -4.17
C ALA A 437 29.35 -6.26 -3.48
N ALA A 438 29.96 -7.18 -2.74
CA ALA A 438 29.25 -8.24 -2.02
C ALA A 438 28.33 -7.70 -0.91
N TYR A 439 28.77 -6.69 -0.15
CA TYR A 439 27.90 -6.04 0.84
C TYR A 439 26.68 -5.38 0.19
N LEU A 440 26.84 -4.73 -0.98
CA LEU A 440 25.74 -4.08 -1.68
C LEU A 440 24.74 -5.10 -2.28
N GLU A 441 25.22 -6.26 -2.75
CA GLU A 441 24.37 -7.36 -3.19
C GLU A 441 23.50 -7.92 -2.05
N ILE A 442 24.10 -8.13 -0.86
CA ILE A 442 23.37 -8.56 0.35
C ILE A 442 22.31 -7.53 0.77
N ILE A 443 22.63 -6.23 0.74
CA ILE A 443 21.67 -5.15 1.03
C ILE A 443 20.46 -5.20 0.09
N ILE A 444 20.70 -5.45 -1.20
CA ILE A 444 19.67 -5.62 -2.22
C ILE A 444 18.82 -6.87 -1.97
N GLU A 445 19.44 -8.01 -1.67
CA GLU A 445 18.74 -9.28 -1.40
C GLU A 445 17.80 -9.13 -0.20
N HIS A 446 18.26 -8.52 0.90
CA HIS A 446 17.39 -8.21 2.03
C HIS A 446 16.26 -7.24 1.64
N HIS A 447 16.55 -6.17 0.88
CA HIS A 447 15.49 -5.26 0.43
C HIS A 447 14.42 -5.99 -0.39
N GLN A 448 14.82 -6.84 -1.34
CA GLN A 448 13.91 -7.60 -2.20
C GLN A 448 13.08 -8.61 -1.42
N CYS A 449 13.69 -9.38 -0.53
CA CYS A 449 13.00 -10.36 0.31
C CYS A 449 11.99 -9.69 1.25
N GLY A 450 12.41 -8.60 1.90
CA GLY A 450 11.55 -7.78 2.77
C GLY A 450 10.36 -7.18 2.00
N LEU A 451 10.62 -6.56 0.85
CA LEU A 451 9.60 -5.94 0.00
C LEU A 451 8.62 -6.97 -0.58
N LYS A 452 9.08 -8.18 -0.94
CA LYS A 452 8.22 -9.28 -1.40
C LYS A 452 7.25 -9.71 -0.30
N ALA A 453 7.77 -10.14 0.85
CA ALA A 453 6.94 -10.60 1.95
C ALA A 453 6.02 -9.48 2.49
N PHE A 454 6.47 -8.23 2.48
CA PHE A 454 5.66 -7.06 2.82
C PHE A 454 4.50 -6.81 1.84
N ARG A 455 4.67 -7.09 0.53
CA ARG A 455 3.58 -7.04 -0.45
C ARG A 455 2.54 -8.14 -0.19
N GLU A 456 2.96 -9.32 0.27
CA GLU A 456 2.08 -10.44 0.65
C GLU A 456 1.29 -10.14 1.94
N ASP A 457 1.94 -9.55 2.95
CA ASP A 457 1.32 -9.03 4.19
C ASP A 457 0.32 -7.89 3.92
N LEU A 458 0.57 -7.07 2.90
CA LEU A 458 -0.37 -6.03 2.44
C LEU A 458 -1.58 -6.58 1.68
N GLY A 459 -1.45 -7.75 1.05
CA GLY A 459 -2.58 -8.45 0.41
C GLY A 459 -3.51 -9.12 1.42
N ASN A 460 -2.95 -9.62 2.52
CA ASN A 460 -3.67 -10.33 3.58
C ASN A 460 -3.59 -9.54 4.89
N LEU A 461 -4.56 -8.65 5.14
CA LEU A 461 -4.50 -7.64 6.20
C LEU A 461 -5.40 -7.96 7.44
N PRO A 462 -5.08 -8.97 8.27
CA PRO A 462 -5.78 -9.18 9.54
C PRO A 462 -5.43 -8.07 10.54
N ARG A 463 -6.29 -7.88 11.55
CA ARG A 463 -6.15 -6.81 12.55
C ARG A 463 -4.80 -6.80 13.28
N ALA A 464 -4.10 -7.94 13.36
CA ALA A 464 -2.81 -8.09 14.01
C ALA A 464 -1.64 -7.43 13.25
N ASN A 465 -1.69 -7.37 11.91
CA ASN A 465 -0.50 -7.03 11.11
C ASN A 465 -0.36 -5.52 10.86
N ARG A 466 -1.35 -4.70 11.21
CA ARG A 466 -1.40 -3.26 10.89
C ARG A 466 -0.21 -2.44 11.41
N HIS A 467 0.28 -2.75 12.61
CA HIS A 467 1.48 -2.10 13.15
C HIS A 467 2.75 -2.53 12.41
N HIS A 468 2.81 -3.77 11.92
CA HIS A 468 3.90 -4.24 11.06
C HIS A 468 3.82 -3.59 9.67
N VAL A 469 2.62 -3.42 9.10
CA VAL A 469 2.42 -2.72 7.82
C VAL A 469 2.91 -1.26 7.90
N PHE A 470 2.56 -0.53 8.96
CA PHE A 470 3.08 0.84 9.15
C PHE A 470 4.61 0.86 9.36
N ALA A 471 5.16 -0.05 10.16
CA ALA A 471 6.60 -0.20 10.37
C ALA A 471 7.38 -0.49 9.07
N GLY A 472 6.89 -1.40 8.23
CA GLY A 472 7.55 -1.73 6.97
C GLY A 472 7.43 -0.60 5.94
N SER A 473 6.31 0.14 5.90
CA SER A 473 6.21 1.36 5.09
C SER A 473 7.22 2.43 5.55
N MET A 474 7.46 2.59 6.86
CA MET A 474 8.48 3.51 7.37
C MET A 474 9.90 3.08 6.94
N LEU A 475 10.24 1.79 7.06
CA LEU A 475 11.54 1.25 6.64
C LEU A 475 11.75 1.39 5.13
N LEU A 476 10.73 1.14 4.31
CA LEU A 476 10.78 1.31 2.85
C LEU A 476 10.99 2.77 2.44
N VAL A 477 10.31 3.73 3.08
CA VAL A 477 10.52 5.16 2.82
C VAL A 477 11.94 5.59 3.23
N ALA A 478 12.40 5.20 4.42
CA ALA A 478 13.76 5.51 4.87
C ALA A 478 14.84 4.95 3.93
N PHE A 479 14.67 3.70 3.47
CA PHE A 479 15.58 3.07 2.50
C PHE A 479 15.58 3.80 1.16
N ALA A 480 14.40 4.14 0.63
CA ALA A 480 14.28 4.83 -0.66
C ALA A 480 14.97 6.20 -0.62
N LEU A 481 14.78 6.99 0.44
CA LEU A 481 15.43 8.29 0.62
C LEU A 481 16.96 8.14 0.74
N ALA A 482 17.45 7.22 1.59
CA ALA A 482 18.89 6.96 1.75
C ALA A 482 19.56 6.51 0.45
N SER A 483 18.86 5.72 -0.38
CA SER A 483 19.42 5.20 -1.64
C SER A 483 19.70 6.29 -2.69
N LEU A 484 19.04 7.45 -2.61
CA LEU A 484 19.36 8.63 -3.45
C LEU A 484 20.79 9.11 -3.21
N ARG A 485 21.23 9.16 -1.95
CA ARG A 485 22.59 9.59 -1.57
C ARG A 485 23.66 8.69 -2.19
N ILE A 486 23.43 7.37 -2.20
CA ILE A 486 24.37 6.39 -2.78
C ILE A 486 24.40 6.50 -4.30
N ARG A 487 23.25 6.68 -4.96
CA ARG A 487 23.19 6.93 -6.41
C ARG A 487 23.91 8.21 -6.84
N ASN A 488 23.85 9.27 -6.04
CA ASN A 488 24.59 10.50 -6.33
C ASN A 488 26.13 10.32 -6.25
N LEU A 489 26.62 9.20 -5.73
CA LEU A 489 28.03 8.81 -5.77
C LEU A 489 28.39 7.94 -7.00
N THR A 490 27.40 7.53 -7.81
CA THR A 490 27.57 6.64 -8.97
C THR A 490 27.11 7.25 -10.29
N ASP A 491 26.05 8.07 -10.28
CA ASP A 491 25.45 8.68 -11.47
C ASP A 491 26.33 9.79 -12.04
N THR A 492 26.52 9.81 -13.37
CA THR A 492 27.01 11.01 -14.06
C THR A 492 25.85 12.01 -14.23
N PRO A 493 26.00 13.30 -13.87
CA PRO A 493 24.88 14.26 -13.88
C PRO A 493 24.20 14.49 -15.23
N GLN A 494 24.85 14.10 -16.32
CA GLN A 494 24.52 14.48 -17.70
C GLN A 494 23.50 13.54 -18.39
N LEU A 495 23.17 12.39 -17.81
CA LEU A 495 22.27 11.40 -18.41
C LEU A 495 21.12 10.93 -17.49
N ALA A 496 21.07 11.38 -16.24
CA ALA A 496 20.14 10.86 -15.23
C ALA A 496 18.91 11.75 -15.05
N GLN A 497 17.74 11.29 -15.49
CA GLN A 497 16.46 11.87 -15.06
C GLN A 497 16.28 11.73 -13.53
N PRO A 498 15.80 12.77 -12.82
CA PRO A 498 15.51 12.68 -11.39
C PRO A 498 14.39 11.64 -11.15
N ARG A 499 14.38 11.01 -9.98
CA ARG A 499 13.42 9.93 -9.67
C ARG A 499 12.28 10.39 -8.79
N LEU A 500 11.10 9.84 -9.04
CA LEU A 500 9.84 10.19 -8.39
C LEU A 500 9.26 9.06 -7.52
N ASP A 501 9.82 7.84 -7.57
CA ASP A 501 9.28 6.63 -6.93
C ASP A 501 9.03 6.80 -5.42
N TRP A 502 9.93 7.53 -4.75
CA TRP A 502 9.88 7.80 -3.32
C TRP A 502 8.74 8.77 -2.92
N ILE A 503 8.24 9.61 -3.85
CA ILE A 503 7.02 10.41 -3.65
C ILE A 503 5.83 9.48 -3.46
N TYR A 504 5.69 8.48 -4.35
CA TYR A 504 4.62 7.48 -4.28
C TYR A 504 4.75 6.58 -3.05
N LEU A 505 5.97 6.28 -2.58
CA LEU A 505 6.18 5.57 -1.32
C LEU A 505 5.72 6.40 -0.10
N ILE A 506 5.99 7.72 -0.06
CA ILE A 506 5.52 8.61 1.01
C ILE A 506 3.98 8.76 0.96
N GLN A 507 3.39 8.95 -0.22
CA GLN A 507 1.93 8.94 -0.39
C GLN A 507 1.31 7.60 0.07
N GLY A 508 1.98 6.47 -0.21
CA GLY A 508 1.61 5.14 0.27
C GLY A 508 1.66 5.02 1.79
N LEU A 509 2.74 5.49 2.43
CA LEU A 509 2.89 5.55 3.89
C LEU A 509 1.76 6.37 4.54
N CYS A 510 1.49 7.57 4.03
CA CYS A 510 0.42 8.43 4.52
C CYS A 510 -0.97 7.81 4.31
N SER A 511 -1.19 7.07 3.22
CA SER A 511 -2.42 6.29 3.00
C SER A 511 -2.59 5.17 4.02
N VAL A 512 -1.51 4.43 4.35
CA VAL A 512 -1.50 3.43 5.43
C VAL A 512 -1.85 4.05 6.78
N VAL A 513 -1.29 5.24 7.10
CA VAL A 513 -1.61 5.98 8.33
C VAL A 513 -3.09 6.36 8.37
N LYS A 514 -3.62 6.99 7.30
CA LYS A 514 -5.03 7.42 7.21
C LYS A 514 -6.00 6.25 7.39
N GLN A 515 -5.73 5.10 6.76
CA GLN A 515 -6.58 3.91 6.83
C GLN A 515 -6.57 3.21 8.19
N ASN A 516 -5.47 3.32 8.97
CA ASN A 516 -5.30 2.60 10.25
C ASN A 516 -5.22 3.54 11.46
N TRP A 517 -5.58 4.82 11.28
CA TRP A 517 -5.50 5.87 12.30
C TRP A 517 -6.14 5.50 13.67
N PRO A 518 -7.34 4.88 13.73
CA PRO A 518 -8.01 4.60 15.01
C PRO A 518 -7.18 3.70 15.93
N GLU A 519 -6.49 2.71 15.36
CA GLU A 519 -5.57 1.79 16.03
C GLU A 519 -4.18 2.40 16.25
N LEU A 520 -3.59 3.05 15.23
CA LEU A 520 -2.24 3.62 15.30
C LEU A 520 -2.08 4.60 16.46
N ARG A 521 -3.02 5.54 16.64
CA ARG A 521 -3.02 6.53 17.73
C ARG A 521 -3.11 5.93 19.14
N THR A 522 -3.51 4.65 19.26
CA THR A 522 -3.59 3.90 20.54
C THR A 522 -2.46 2.88 20.72
N GLY A 523 -1.71 2.57 19.65
CA GLY A 523 -0.68 1.54 19.64
C GLY A 523 0.72 2.04 20.03
N PRO A 524 1.73 1.17 19.98
CA PRO A 524 3.11 1.51 20.34
C PRO A 524 3.79 2.46 19.34
N LEU A 525 3.25 2.58 18.12
CA LEU A 525 3.75 3.50 17.09
C LEU A 525 3.08 4.89 17.11
N ARG A 526 2.17 5.16 18.07
CA ARG A 526 1.38 6.41 18.11
C ARG A 526 2.23 7.70 18.11
N ASP A 527 3.42 7.66 18.72
CA ASP A 527 4.25 8.85 18.91
C ASP A 527 4.98 9.24 17.59
N MET A 528 5.08 8.32 16.61
CA MET A 528 5.46 8.63 15.21
C MET A 528 4.46 9.51 14.47
N THR A 529 3.24 9.64 14.99
CA THR A 529 2.12 10.34 14.34
C THR A 529 1.67 11.58 15.10
N GLN A 530 2.39 11.95 16.16
CA GLN A 530 2.22 13.23 16.87
C GLN A 530 3.29 14.20 16.38
N PHE A 531 2.85 15.41 16.04
CA PHE A 531 3.68 16.48 15.50
C PHE A 531 3.20 17.79 16.14
N ASP A 532 3.86 18.20 17.22
CA ASP A 532 3.35 19.26 18.09
C ASP A 532 3.40 20.65 17.39
N TYR A 533 4.29 20.82 16.38
CA TYR A 533 4.35 21.97 15.47
C TYR A 533 3.65 21.72 14.11
N ALA A 534 2.83 20.66 13.98
CA ALA A 534 1.91 20.48 12.85
C ALA A 534 0.56 21.18 13.09
N ASN A 535 0.65 22.50 13.27
CA ASN A 535 -0.48 23.41 13.37
C ASN A 535 -0.57 24.32 12.14
N ASP A 536 -1.64 25.10 12.09
CA ASP A 536 -1.90 26.13 11.09
C ASP A 536 -1.55 27.53 11.62
N ASP A 537 -0.85 27.64 12.76
CA ASP A 537 -0.71 28.90 13.47
C ASP A 537 0.17 29.90 12.70
N TRP A 538 1.07 29.38 11.83
CA TRP A 538 1.78 30.14 10.81
C TRP A 538 0.87 30.88 9.82
N ARG A 539 -0.36 30.40 9.56
CA ARG A 539 -1.37 31.08 8.72
C ARG A 539 -1.95 32.33 9.38
N MET A 540 -1.78 32.50 10.69
CA MET A 540 -2.24 33.68 11.43
C MET A 540 -1.30 34.88 11.28
N TYR A 541 -0.10 34.70 10.73
CA TYR A 541 0.91 35.74 10.55
C TYR A 541 0.92 36.26 9.11
N PRO A 542 1.01 37.58 8.88
CA PRO A 542 1.19 38.14 7.54
C PRO A 542 2.47 37.60 6.89
N ARG A 543 2.45 37.38 5.57
CA ARG A 543 3.63 36.91 4.80
C ARG A 543 4.81 37.87 4.97
N GLU A 544 4.51 39.16 5.05
CA GLU A 544 5.42 40.27 5.33
C GLU A 544 6.18 40.08 6.66
N ALA A 545 5.50 39.54 7.68
CA ALA A 545 6.07 39.27 9.00
C ALA A 545 6.98 38.01 9.01
N LEU A 546 7.00 37.21 7.94
CA LEU A 546 7.91 36.07 7.80
C LEU A 546 9.15 36.39 6.94
N ARG A 547 9.15 37.49 6.16
CA ARG A 547 10.25 37.85 5.24
C ARG A 547 11.61 38.12 5.90
N CYS A 548 11.62 38.55 7.16
CA CYS A 548 12.84 38.95 7.87
C CYS A 548 12.95 38.20 9.21
N VAL A 549 13.53 37.01 9.16
CA VAL A 549 13.88 36.22 10.35
C VAL A 549 14.89 37.01 11.21
N ASP A 550 14.75 36.95 12.53
CA ASP A 550 15.60 37.69 13.46
C ASP A 550 17.07 37.24 13.37
N VAL A 551 17.99 38.19 13.26
CA VAL A 551 19.45 37.96 13.21
C VAL A 551 19.95 37.15 14.41
N ALA A 552 19.31 37.25 15.57
CA ALA A 552 19.62 36.42 16.74
C ALA A 552 19.23 34.93 16.54
N ARG A 553 18.09 34.65 15.88
CA ARG A 553 17.63 33.28 15.59
C ARG A 553 18.34 32.67 14.38
N ILE A 554 18.66 33.47 13.37
CA ILE A 554 19.49 33.08 12.21
C ILE A 554 20.83 32.47 12.68
N ARG A 555 21.44 32.99 13.75
CA ARG A 555 22.70 32.48 14.31
C ARG A 555 22.61 31.08 14.94
N LEU A 556 21.41 30.57 15.19
CA LEU A 556 21.18 29.21 15.68
C LEU A 556 20.92 28.21 14.54
N CYS A 557 20.91 28.67 13.28
CA CYS A 557 20.65 27.84 12.11
C CYS A 557 21.96 27.38 11.45
N SER A 558 21.90 26.30 10.67
CA SER A 558 22.99 25.92 9.78
C SER A 558 23.19 26.96 8.66
N PRO A 559 24.41 27.13 8.11
CA PRO A 559 24.67 28.08 7.03
C PRO A 559 23.74 27.91 5.81
N ARG A 560 23.39 26.66 5.48
CA ARG A 560 22.41 26.31 4.43
C ARG A 560 21.00 26.82 4.76
N LEU A 561 20.50 26.60 5.98
CA LEU A 561 19.20 27.09 6.43
C LEU A 561 19.16 28.62 6.51
N VAL A 562 20.28 29.28 6.83
CA VAL A 562 20.43 30.74 6.75
C VAL A 562 20.31 31.25 5.31
N ALA A 563 21.01 30.62 4.35
CA ALA A 563 20.93 30.98 2.93
C ALA A 563 19.52 30.77 2.35
N PHE A 564 18.84 29.70 2.78
CA PHE A 564 17.43 29.48 2.48
C PHE A 564 16.56 30.64 3.02
N CYS A 565 16.67 30.98 4.30
CA CYS A 565 15.85 32.02 4.91
C CYS A 565 16.02 33.40 4.25
N HIS A 566 17.24 33.74 3.81
CA HIS A 566 17.50 35.02 3.16
C HIS A 566 16.92 35.12 1.73
N GLY A 567 17.05 34.08 0.90
CA GLY A 567 16.59 34.14 -0.50
C GLY A 567 15.15 33.68 -0.74
N THR A 568 14.52 33.00 0.23
CA THR A 568 13.19 32.37 0.09
C THR A 568 12.13 33.26 -0.54
N TYR A 569 11.97 34.50 -0.06
CA TYR A 569 10.87 35.36 -0.50
C TYR A 569 11.05 35.79 -1.96
N ASP A 570 12.25 36.25 -2.32
CA ASP A 570 12.54 36.75 -3.67
C ASP A 570 12.56 35.60 -4.69
N ALA A 571 13.00 34.40 -4.29
CA ALA A 571 13.01 33.22 -5.14
C ALA A 571 11.60 32.66 -5.41
N LEU A 572 10.70 32.68 -4.41
CA LEU A 572 9.28 32.38 -4.62
C LEU A 572 8.60 33.43 -5.50
N ALA A 573 8.85 34.72 -5.24
CA ALA A 573 8.26 35.81 -6.02
C ALA A 573 8.66 35.73 -7.51
N GLN A 574 9.92 35.42 -7.81
CA GLN A 574 10.40 35.19 -9.18
C GLN A 574 9.75 33.96 -9.83
N LEU A 575 9.64 32.84 -9.11
CA LEU A 575 9.05 31.59 -9.61
C LEU A 575 7.55 31.77 -9.94
N VAL A 576 6.79 32.45 -9.07
CA VAL A 576 5.37 32.77 -9.29
C VAL A 576 5.20 33.76 -10.44
N ALA A 577 5.99 34.85 -10.47
CA ALA A 577 5.92 35.83 -11.56
C ALA A 577 6.27 35.22 -12.93
N TYR A 578 7.21 34.27 -12.99
CA TYR A 578 7.50 33.53 -14.22
C TYR A 578 6.31 32.65 -14.64
N HIS A 579 5.68 31.93 -13.72
CA HIS A 579 4.46 31.13 -14.00
C HIS A 579 3.30 32.00 -14.51
N GLU A 580 3.04 33.15 -13.88
CA GLU A 580 2.04 34.12 -14.33
C GLU A 580 2.38 34.71 -15.72
N SER A 581 3.67 34.84 -16.04
CA SER A 581 4.13 35.25 -17.38
C SER A 581 3.83 34.20 -18.46
N LEU A 582 3.82 32.90 -18.12
CA LEU A 582 3.38 31.85 -19.05
C LEU A 582 1.85 31.86 -19.22
N GLY A 583 1.10 32.08 -18.14
CA GLY A 583 -0.36 32.23 -18.20
C GLY A 583 -0.79 33.38 -19.11
N SER A 584 -0.14 34.55 -19.00
CA SER A 584 -0.44 35.74 -19.81
C SER A 584 0.07 35.68 -21.26
N ARG A 585 0.95 34.72 -21.60
CA ARG A 585 1.34 34.41 -23.00
C ARG A 585 0.32 33.53 -23.73
N SER A 586 -0.63 32.90 -23.02
CA SER A 586 -1.71 32.15 -23.68
C SER A 586 -2.77 33.08 -24.27
N HIS A 587 -3.26 32.77 -25.47
CA HIS A 587 -4.29 33.60 -26.14
C HIS A 587 -5.57 33.65 -25.29
N PRO A 588 -6.25 34.81 -25.20
CA PRO A 588 -7.42 35.00 -24.31
C PRO A 588 -8.65 34.16 -24.68
N GLU A 589 -8.69 33.56 -25.87
CA GLU A 589 -9.75 32.64 -26.32
C GLU A 589 -9.36 31.15 -26.18
N ALA A 590 -8.12 30.84 -25.80
CA ALA A 590 -7.68 29.47 -25.55
C ALA A 590 -8.08 29.04 -24.12
N PRO A 591 -8.52 27.78 -23.91
CA PRO A 591 -8.73 27.26 -22.56
C PRO A 591 -7.39 27.28 -21.80
N ARG A 592 -7.41 27.73 -20.54
CA ARG A 592 -6.24 27.71 -19.65
C ARG A 592 -5.64 26.30 -19.65
N SER A 593 -4.35 26.19 -19.99
CA SER A 593 -3.65 24.90 -19.99
C SER A 593 -3.77 24.25 -18.61
N PRO A 594 -4.31 23.02 -18.49
CA PRO A 594 -4.47 22.38 -17.18
C PRO A 594 -3.11 22.12 -16.51
N ILE A 595 -2.04 21.98 -17.29
CA ILE A 595 -0.66 21.90 -16.79
C ILE A 595 -0.31 23.14 -15.94
N LEU A 596 -0.67 24.35 -16.40
CA LEU A 596 -0.46 25.58 -15.62
C LEU A 596 -1.32 25.62 -14.35
N ALA A 597 -2.51 25.01 -14.35
CA ALA A 597 -3.38 24.94 -13.17
C ALA A 597 -2.82 23.97 -12.12
N GLU A 598 -2.37 22.78 -12.54
CA GLU A 598 -1.71 21.79 -11.68
C GLU A 598 -0.39 22.34 -11.09
N GLN A 599 0.43 23.01 -11.92
CA GLN A 599 1.61 23.75 -11.44
C GLN A 599 1.26 24.85 -10.44
N LYS A 600 0.15 25.58 -10.63
CA LYS A 600 -0.28 26.59 -9.66
C LYS A 600 -0.66 25.95 -8.32
N ALA A 601 -1.38 24.83 -8.33
CA ALA A 601 -1.70 24.09 -7.11
C ALA A 601 -0.44 23.57 -6.41
N ALA A 602 0.58 23.10 -7.15
CA ALA A 602 1.88 22.74 -6.60
C ALA A 602 2.63 23.95 -6.00
N LEU A 603 2.63 25.11 -6.67
CA LEU A 603 3.21 26.36 -6.15
C LEU A 603 2.50 26.84 -4.87
N GLU A 604 1.18 26.73 -4.81
CA GLU A 604 0.39 27.04 -3.61
C GLU A 604 0.74 26.12 -2.45
N ILE A 605 1.09 24.85 -2.67
CA ILE A 605 1.58 23.95 -1.62
C ILE A 605 3.02 24.29 -1.22
N LEU A 606 3.89 24.58 -2.20
CA LEU A 606 5.29 24.95 -1.99
C LEU A 606 5.41 26.19 -1.09
N GLU A 607 4.65 27.24 -1.38
CA GLU A 607 4.62 28.46 -0.58
C GLU A 607 4.21 28.16 0.87
N GLN A 608 3.20 27.32 1.09
CA GLN A 608 2.75 26.97 2.44
C GLN A 608 3.84 26.24 3.25
N MET A 609 4.59 25.33 2.61
CA MET A 609 5.71 24.65 3.26
C MET A 609 6.86 25.62 3.55
N TYR A 610 7.18 26.53 2.61
CA TYR A 610 8.22 27.55 2.80
C TYR A 610 7.86 28.54 3.93
N MET A 611 6.61 29.02 3.99
CA MET A 611 6.14 29.90 5.08
C MET A 611 6.15 29.18 6.43
N ARG A 612 5.83 27.88 6.47
CA ARG A 612 5.92 27.04 7.67
C ARG A 612 7.36 26.84 8.14
N THR A 613 8.31 26.64 7.22
CA THR A 613 9.76 26.63 7.53
C THR A 613 10.22 27.96 8.13
N LEU A 614 9.87 29.10 7.51
CA LEU A 614 10.20 30.42 8.04
C LEU A 614 9.57 30.69 9.41
N TYR A 615 8.33 30.25 9.63
CA TYR A 615 7.65 30.35 10.92
C TYR A 615 8.37 29.57 12.01
N VAL A 616 8.78 28.32 11.73
CA VAL A 616 9.58 27.50 12.66
C VAL A 616 10.87 28.20 13.04
N VAL A 617 11.65 28.65 12.06
CA VAL A 617 12.94 29.31 12.33
C VAL A 617 12.75 30.63 13.10
N ARG A 618 11.65 31.35 12.86
CA ARG A 618 11.34 32.61 13.55
C ARG A 618 10.84 32.42 14.99
N PHE A 619 10.04 31.39 15.25
CA PHE A 619 9.27 31.23 16.50
C PHE A 619 9.56 29.92 17.27
N SER A 620 10.65 29.22 16.93
CA SER A 620 11.23 28.14 17.77
C SER A 620 11.41 28.60 19.22
N ASP A 621 11.29 27.68 20.17
CA ASP A 621 11.26 27.95 21.61
C ASP A 621 12.49 28.77 22.10
N GLU A 622 12.29 29.68 23.07
CA GLU A 622 13.38 30.42 23.71
C GLU A 622 14.31 29.51 24.53
N GLY A 623 13.85 28.32 24.92
CA GLY A 623 14.67 27.29 25.56
C GLY A 623 15.68 26.59 24.64
N ARG A 624 15.62 26.80 23.32
CA ARG A 624 16.46 26.10 22.32
C ARG A 624 17.69 26.90 21.93
N GLN A 625 18.84 26.23 21.86
CA GLN A 625 20.16 26.89 21.84
C GLN A 625 21.14 26.30 20.81
N THR A 626 20.75 25.26 20.07
CA THR A 626 21.62 24.56 19.11
C THR A 626 20.95 24.40 17.73
N PRO A 627 21.73 24.24 16.64
CA PRO A 627 21.18 23.93 15.32
C PRO A 627 20.39 22.61 15.25
N LEU A 628 20.72 21.64 16.12
CA LEU A 628 19.97 20.39 16.22
C LEU A 628 18.57 20.60 16.83
N ASP A 629 18.42 21.55 17.76
CA ASP A 629 17.10 21.91 18.30
C ASP A 629 16.20 22.51 17.21
N VAL A 630 16.76 23.30 16.29
CA VAL A 630 16.03 23.86 15.14
C VAL A 630 15.65 22.75 14.15
N GLN A 631 16.55 21.81 13.88
CA GLN A 631 16.27 20.64 13.02
C GLN A 631 15.19 19.73 13.61
N ALA A 632 15.14 19.60 14.94
CA ALA A 632 14.06 18.90 15.64
C ALA A 632 12.70 19.61 15.50
N ASP A 633 12.66 20.95 15.50
CA ASP A 633 11.42 21.69 15.19
C ASP A 633 11.00 21.56 13.73
N LEU A 634 11.95 21.49 12.78
CA LEU A 634 11.65 21.21 11.37
C LEU A 634 11.06 19.79 11.17
N GLU A 635 11.49 18.82 11.98
CA GLU A 635 10.90 17.48 12.05
C GLU A 635 9.50 17.51 12.67
N ASP A 636 9.30 18.21 13.79
CA ASP A 636 8.01 18.33 14.47
C ASP A 636 7.01 19.22 13.72
N ALA A 637 7.49 20.08 12.83
CA ALA A 637 6.72 20.76 11.79
C ALA A 637 6.51 19.91 10.54
N ALA A 638 6.81 18.61 10.60
CA ALA A 638 6.45 17.59 9.61
C ALA A 638 6.80 17.96 8.15
N LEU A 639 7.89 18.68 7.89
CA LEU A 639 8.18 19.21 6.55
C LEU A 639 8.34 18.10 5.50
N MET A 640 8.81 16.92 5.91
CA MET A 640 8.88 15.71 5.08
C MET A 640 7.53 15.19 4.55
N SER A 641 6.40 15.73 5.03
CA SER A 641 5.05 15.35 4.58
C SER A 641 4.60 16.02 3.27
N TRP A 642 5.35 16.99 2.74
CA TRP A 642 4.95 17.70 1.50
C TRP A 642 4.58 16.80 0.30
N PRO A 643 5.19 15.60 0.07
CA PRO A 643 4.83 14.73 -1.04
C PRO A 643 3.41 14.16 -0.96
N GLU A 644 2.80 14.14 0.25
CA GLU A 644 1.41 13.74 0.45
C GLU A 644 0.41 14.67 -0.26
N PHE A 645 0.75 15.95 -0.36
CA PHE A 645 -0.18 16.99 -0.82
C PHE A 645 -0.06 17.30 -2.31
N LEU A 646 1.00 16.83 -2.99
CA LEU A 646 1.20 17.11 -4.42
C LEU A 646 0.01 16.63 -5.27
N PRO A 647 -0.51 17.47 -6.19
CA PRO A 647 -1.54 17.06 -7.12
C PRO A 647 -1.07 15.92 -8.02
N ALA A 648 -1.95 14.94 -8.27
CA ALA A 648 -1.64 13.83 -9.17
C ALA A 648 -1.49 14.29 -10.64
N GLY A 649 -2.17 15.38 -11.04
CA GLY A 649 -1.96 15.98 -12.35
C GLY A 649 -0.59 16.66 -12.44
N PHE A 650 -0.16 17.38 -11.39
CA PHE A 650 1.20 17.95 -11.33
C PHE A 650 2.28 16.86 -11.49
N LEU A 651 2.14 15.71 -10.85
CA LEU A 651 3.09 14.60 -11.05
C LEU A 651 3.12 14.15 -12.52
N ALA A 652 1.96 13.99 -13.16
CA ALA A 652 1.88 13.68 -14.59
C ALA A 652 2.43 14.80 -15.51
N THR A 653 2.69 16.02 -15.01
CA THR A 653 3.41 17.06 -15.79
C THR A 653 4.93 16.86 -15.82
N LEU A 654 5.49 16.06 -14.91
CA LEU A 654 6.92 15.68 -14.89
C LEU A 654 7.20 14.56 -15.90
N ASP A 655 6.25 13.63 -16.05
CA ASP A 655 6.35 12.48 -16.98
C ASP A 655 6.28 12.89 -18.47
N GLY A 656 5.85 14.12 -18.77
CA GLY A 656 5.76 14.66 -20.13
C GLY A 656 7.03 15.36 -20.62
N GLY A 657 7.23 15.41 -21.94
CA GLY A 657 8.32 16.17 -22.57
C GLY A 657 7.91 17.60 -22.98
N GLY A 658 8.80 18.58 -22.76
CA GLY A 658 8.66 19.97 -23.24
C GLY A 658 8.85 21.05 -22.16
N GLY A 659 8.87 22.33 -22.56
CA GLY A 659 9.18 23.45 -21.66
C GLY A 659 8.26 23.60 -20.43
N CYS A 660 6.99 23.17 -20.52
CA CYS A 660 6.12 23.11 -19.34
C CYS A 660 6.58 22.06 -18.32
N SER A 661 7.12 20.91 -18.77
CA SER A 661 7.70 19.91 -17.88
C SER A 661 9.00 20.44 -17.23
N ALA A 662 9.81 21.21 -17.96
CA ALA A 662 10.98 21.88 -17.41
C ALA A 662 10.62 22.82 -16.23
N LEU A 663 9.54 23.61 -16.33
CA LEU A 663 9.05 24.38 -15.18
C LEU A 663 8.57 23.49 -14.02
N SER A 664 7.91 22.36 -14.31
CA SER A 664 7.52 21.40 -13.27
C SER A 664 8.73 20.80 -12.54
N TYR A 665 9.82 20.51 -13.25
CA TYR A 665 11.09 20.12 -12.63
C TYR A 665 11.71 21.24 -11.78
N VAL A 666 11.67 22.51 -12.21
CA VAL A 666 12.10 23.65 -11.36
C VAL A 666 11.27 23.72 -10.07
N ILE A 667 9.94 23.57 -10.15
CA ILE A 667 9.05 23.52 -8.97
C ILE A 667 9.42 22.34 -8.07
N LEU A 668 9.73 21.17 -8.65
CA LEU A 668 10.19 19.99 -7.91
C LEU A 668 11.54 20.22 -7.22
N ALA A 669 12.50 20.94 -7.83
CA ALA A 669 13.77 21.27 -7.19
C ALA A 669 13.60 22.18 -5.96
N TYR A 670 12.64 23.11 -5.99
CA TYR A 670 12.27 23.89 -4.80
C TYR A 670 11.65 22.99 -3.71
N PHE A 671 10.83 22.00 -4.08
CA PHE A 671 10.34 21.00 -3.12
C PHE A 671 11.45 20.10 -2.55
N HIS A 672 12.41 19.66 -3.39
CA HIS A 672 13.61 18.93 -2.96
C HIS A 672 14.44 19.74 -1.97
N LEU A 673 14.49 21.07 -2.12
CA LEU A 673 15.26 21.95 -1.24
C LEU A 673 14.83 21.80 0.23
N LEU A 674 13.53 21.59 0.51
CA LEU A 674 13.02 21.33 1.87
C LEU A 674 13.62 20.08 2.52
N PHE A 675 13.94 19.04 1.73
CA PHE A 675 14.69 17.88 2.21
C PHE A 675 16.18 18.19 2.37
N SER A 676 16.78 18.96 1.45
CA SER A 676 18.17 19.42 1.57
C SER A 676 18.44 20.31 2.79
N LEU A 677 17.42 20.89 3.42
CA LEU A 677 17.52 21.58 4.72
C LEU A 677 17.67 20.62 5.91
N LEU A 678 17.26 19.36 5.80
CA LEU A 678 17.21 18.38 6.89
C LEU A 678 18.58 17.67 7.08
N GLU A 679 19.62 18.48 7.29
CA GLU A 679 21.02 18.10 7.40
C GLU A 679 21.33 17.19 8.60
N GLY A 680 20.45 17.16 9.62
CA GLY A 680 20.57 16.26 10.77
C GLY A 680 20.22 14.78 10.48
N PHE A 681 19.69 14.47 9.30
CA PHE A 681 19.12 13.15 8.97
C PHE A 681 19.99 12.44 7.92
N TRP A 682 20.71 11.38 8.33
CA TRP A 682 21.71 10.70 7.50
C TRP A 682 21.16 10.13 6.18
N PHE A 683 19.88 9.73 6.19
CA PHE A 683 19.14 9.17 5.06
C PHE A 683 18.56 10.22 4.11
N ILE A 684 18.81 11.51 4.37
CA ILE A 684 18.36 12.65 3.55
C ILE A 684 19.55 13.48 3.09
N LYS A 685 20.53 13.71 3.99
CA LYS A 685 21.74 14.53 3.76
C LYS A 685 22.46 14.15 2.45
N GLY A 686 22.51 15.07 1.49
CA GLY A 686 23.16 14.89 0.18
C GLY A 686 22.38 14.04 -0.85
N GLY A 687 21.25 13.43 -0.47
CA GLY A 687 20.38 12.70 -1.41
C GLY A 687 19.63 13.63 -2.36
N PHE A 688 19.07 14.73 -1.83
CA PHE A 688 18.31 15.69 -2.63
C PHE A 688 19.18 16.73 -3.33
N ASP A 689 20.36 17.03 -2.79
CA ASP A 689 21.34 17.95 -3.39
C ASP A 689 21.72 17.49 -4.82
N GLY A 690 21.96 16.19 -5.01
CA GLY A 690 22.27 15.63 -6.33
C GLY A 690 21.06 15.56 -7.27
N GLU A 691 19.84 15.35 -6.76
CA GLU A 691 18.62 15.40 -7.58
C GLU A 691 18.32 16.84 -8.06
N ILE A 692 18.65 17.87 -7.26
CA ILE A 692 18.59 19.29 -7.67
C ILE A 692 19.62 19.58 -8.77
N VAL A 693 20.83 19.00 -8.71
CA VAL A 693 21.85 19.14 -9.76
C VAL A 693 21.48 18.40 -11.05
N LYS A 694 20.81 17.24 -10.96
CA LYS A 694 20.22 16.55 -12.13
C LYS A 694 19.12 17.39 -12.78
N ILE A 695 18.22 17.99 -11.98
CA ILE A 695 17.21 18.94 -12.47
C ILE A 695 17.87 20.15 -13.12
N GLN A 696 18.92 20.73 -12.51
CA GLN A 696 19.66 21.83 -13.13
C GLN A 696 20.21 21.43 -14.50
N SER A 697 20.84 20.25 -14.60
CA SER A 697 21.41 19.73 -15.85
C SER A 697 20.35 19.56 -16.96
N LEU A 698 19.14 19.12 -16.60
CA LEU A 698 17.99 19.06 -17.52
C LEU A 698 17.51 20.46 -17.93
N VAL A 699 17.39 21.39 -16.99
CA VAL A 699 16.95 22.78 -17.24
C VAL A 699 17.96 23.52 -18.12
N ASP A 700 19.26 23.38 -17.87
CA ASP A 700 20.33 23.94 -18.69
C ASP A 700 20.28 23.38 -20.12
N SER A 701 19.95 22.09 -20.29
CA SER A 701 19.77 21.47 -21.62
C SER A 701 18.56 21.99 -22.41
N SER A 702 17.56 22.59 -21.74
CA SER A 702 16.39 23.19 -22.39
C SER A 702 16.66 24.53 -23.08
N ALA A 703 17.79 25.17 -22.75
CA ALA A 703 18.16 26.53 -23.16
C ALA A 703 17.16 27.66 -22.79
N GLU A 704 16.13 27.39 -21.98
CA GLU A 704 15.22 28.43 -21.46
C GLU A 704 15.88 29.25 -20.36
N THR A 705 16.48 30.38 -20.74
CA THR A 705 17.24 31.29 -19.84
C THR A 705 16.47 31.73 -18.59
N GLY A 706 15.14 31.82 -18.65
CA GLY A 706 14.30 32.11 -17.49
C GLY A 706 14.23 30.96 -16.47
N LEU A 707 14.18 29.70 -16.92
CA LEU A 707 14.20 28.54 -16.04
C LEU A 707 15.60 28.32 -15.44
N VAL A 708 16.64 28.53 -16.25
CA VAL A 708 18.05 28.51 -15.80
C VAL A 708 18.28 29.53 -14.68
N ALA A 709 17.74 30.75 -14.81
CA ALA A 709 17.83 31.76 -13.75
C ALA A 709 17.13 31.34 -12.46
N LEU A 710 15.94 30.72 -12.54
CA LEU A 710 15.21 30.22 -11.36
C LEU A 710 15.96 29.09 -10.63
N MET A 711 16.73 28.26 -11.34
CA MET A 711 17.55 27.22 -10.73
C MET A 711 18.79 27.74 -9.99
N GLN A 712 19.22 28.99 -10.22
CA GLN A 712 20.40 29.54 -9.55
C GLN A 712 20.25 29.59 -8.03
N TRP A 713 19.06 29.91 -7.51
CA TRP A 713 18.88 30.04 -6.06
C TRP A 713 18.90 28.68 -5.32
N PRO A 714 18.11 27.65 -5.70
CA PRO A 714 18.21 26.33 -5.06
C PRO A 714 19.63 25.75 -5.10
N VAL A 715 20.32 25.89 -6.24
CA VAL A 715 21.72 25.47 -6.41
C VAL A 715 22.65 26.25 -5.48
N SER A 716 22.47 27.57 -5.33
CA SER A 716 23.28 28.38 -4.42
C SER A 716 23.10 27.99 -2.95
N VAL A 717 21.89 27.56 -2.54
CA VAL A 717 21.60 27.12 -1.17
C VAL A 717 22.25 25.77 -0.87
N ILE A 718 22.16 24.77 -1.76
CA ILE A 718 22.83 23.48 -1.54
C ILE A 718 24.36 23.57 -1.67
N ALA A 719 24.88 24.53 -2.44
CA ALA A 719 26.32 24.80 -2.56
C ALA A 719 26.92 25.41 -1.28
N VAL A 720 26.10 25.93 -0.35
CA VAL A 720 26.57 26.26 0.99
C VAL A 720 26.91 24.97 1.72
N GLN A 721 28.20 24.79 2.01
CA GLN A 721 28.71 23.64 2.74
C GLN A 721 28.14 23.63 4.17
N SER A 722 27.64 22.47 4.58
CA SER A 722 27.50 22.17 6.01
C SER A 722 28.90 21.95 6.57
N ASP A 723 29.38 22.82 7.46
CA ASP A 723 30.56 22.51 8.27
C ASP A 723 30.34 21.15 8.97
N SER A 724 31.37 20.30 8.95
CA SER A 724 31.27 18.84 9.13
C SER A 724 31.12 18.37 10.58
#